data_AF-A0A975R3H7-F1
#
_entry.id   AF-A0A975R3H7-F1
#
_cell.length_a   1.000
_cell.length_b   1.000
_cell.length_c   1.000
_cell.angle_alpha   90.00
_cell.angle_beta   90.00
_cell.angle_gamma   90.00
#
_symmetry.space_group_name_H-M   'P 1'
#
loop_
_entity.id
_entity.type
_entity.pdbx_description
1 polymer ?
#
loop_
_entity_poly.entity_id
_entity_poly.type
_entity_poly.pdbx_seq_one_letter_code
_entity_poly.pdbx_strand_id
1 'polypeptide(L)'
;MIRNLFGASAMALALSSPAFAQEQKPLTETCPNLTAEEIEAIENYKGEFSENAWYARAYCVSVEEAERRMEIQNRGAIGPRTEPGPPPPPPAPDDSLGLLAQTLHEKEGDTFAGLWIQHRPTYGVMVAFTRDAASTLAKYTSDPLYVPVDRPGPSLTELRAAQDQLMRDLQALSVNWFGMGGNEATGKIEVRLGQSADPIRQAAARGEIELPDFVVFEEPDPFPIAAPPVPPGDARVKGFPQFAYRTDGMARTLVGVPDVPARLELRDGCLWLSPEGEEPRIAVWEQSMALDLTDSGKVAVMNRFSGAKVYADSDVVLMGLQPGEVAPPNDVVGADSCPGPYRVVRGIVPREVWDKQRRDAAIAGRTQELGSRAAAEADYAADMARVAELKAWRAHALAEHGDVIASIYVNEDQGAAHMFHTDVLTRDELVPETLRPFVTGQVVPQGGTALEAARADIAAQIAAAGLDARVSIEEIGGFVDLYPADLAALSQAAVAGKITFPPLVRIMADNQSAIYRQDIPLRRDPEAIWYPLEAHPDFATIRALVEETPIMRPEPSPTDHNSSIWVARKPSRAGSLQQTHWLIASGYTLQEIQTLRAAGFDPIEALEDMNGRQTIEKRALTATDIVVAEPVAIDLADAGGDGFASTVRWRVVEVLKGDARPGEELRQRLASGERTDEAGVTRYGQSNDEPSLLPGLPTSLEPGSRWILHLSDALYTHAAYVQGGEGAARSDGDWYVAVSWMAPSQIDVDGMALPVTNYPEPIPLDELRERIAPIQRALGLEQSGEKQ
;
A
#
# COMPACT_ATOMS: atom_id res chain seq x y z
N MET A 1 3.81 0.61 -12.58
CA MET A 1 3.92 2.01 -12.09
C MET A 1 2.66 2.86 -12.24
N ILE A 2 1.55 2.36 -12.80
CA ILE A 2 0.28 3.11 -12.98
C ILE A 2 -0.60 3.15 -11.71
N ARG A 3 -0.39 2.24 -10.74
CA ARG A 3 -1.10 2.21 -9.44
C ARG A 3 -0.83 3.41 -8.53
N ASN A 4 0.14 4.27 -8.85
CA ASN A 4 0.56 5.37 -7.98
C ASN A 4 0.17 6.77 -8.47
N LEU A 5 -0.51 6.93 -9.61
CA LEU A 5 -0.91 8.26 -10.10
C LEU A 5 -2.29 8.74 -9.58
N PHE A 6 -3.07 7.87 -8.94
CA PHE A 6 -4.36 8.25 -8.32
C PHE A 6 -4.25 8.66 -6.83
N GLY A 7 -3.03 8.76 -6.29
CA GLY A 7 -2.80 9.16 -4.90
C GLY A 7 -1.47 9.87 -4.61
N ALA A 8 -0.66 10.19 -5.64
CA ALA A 8 0.70 10.70 -5.44
C ALA A 8 0.77 12.07 -4.73
N SER A 9 -0.23 12.94 -4.90
CA SER A 9 -0.21 14.27 -4.28
C SER A 9 -0.58 14.25 -2.78
N ALA A 10 -1.31 13.23 -2.33
CA ALA A 10 -1.62 13.02 -0.90
C ALA A 10 -0.58 12.12 -0.21
N MET A 11 0.06 11.20 -0.93
CA MET A 11 1.07 10.29 -0.35
C MET A 11 2.43 10.95 -0.08
N ALA A 12 2.76 12.08 -0.72
CA ALA A 12 4.01 12.79 -0.43
C ALA A 12 4.06 13.41 0.99
N LEU A 13 2.90 13.64 1.64
CA LEU A 13 2.83 14.08 3.04
C LEU A 13 2.65 12.91 4.02
N ALA A 14 2.20 11.74 3.55
CA ALA A 14 2.00 10.54 4.36
C ALA A 14 3.25 9.62 4.46
N LEU A 15 4.31 9.90 3.70
CA LEU A 15 5.61 9.19 3.77
C LEU A 15 6.69 9.99 4.52
N SER A 16 6.31 10.92 5.40
CA SER A 16 7.22 11.24 6.50
C SER A 16 7.28 10.01 7.41
N SER A 17 8.37 9.25 7.28
CA SER A 17 8.69 8.11 8.13
C SER A 17 8.33 8.39 9.60
N PRO A 18 7.84 7.39 10.37
CA PRO A 18 7.75 7.49 11.83
C PRO A 18 9.14 7.42 12.50
N ALA A 19 10.14 8.09 11.90
CA ALA A 19 11.53 8.11 12.33
C ALA A 19 11.91 9.37 13.14
N PHE A 20 10.94 10.21 13.49
CA PHE A 20 11.17 11.38 14.36
C PHE A 20 10.43 11.30 15.69
N ALA A 21 10.34 10.11 16.28
CA ALA A 21 10.13 9.95 17.72
C ALA A 21 11.49 9.82 18.44
N GLN A 22 12.39 10.78 18.20
CA GLN A 22 13.56 11.02 19.04
C GLN A 22 13.42 12.43 19.59
N GLU A 23 13.48 12.58 20.91
CA GLU A 23 13.45 13.82 21.70
C GLU A 23 13.65 15.10 20.85
N GLN A 24 12.55 15.69 20.36
CA GLN A 24 12.65 16.90 19.56
C GLN A 24 13.04 18.06 20.47
N LYS A 25 14.27 18.57 20.27
CA LYS A 25 14.74 19.80 20.93
C LYS A 25 13.79 20.97 20.63
N PRO A 26 13.66 21.95 21.54
CA PRO A 26 12.84 23.13 21.32
C PRO A 26 13.23 23.87 20.03
N LEU A 27 12.25 24.47 19.34
CA LEU A 27 12.49 25.23 18.10
C LEU A 27 13.48 26.39 18.28
N THR A 28 13.57 26.93 19.50
CA THR A 28 14.54 27.96 19.90
C THR A 28 15.99 27.48 19.79
N GLU A 29 16.24 26.17 19.84
CA GLU A 29 17.58 25.57 19.69
C GLU A 29 17.86 25.09 18.26
N THR A 30 16.83 24.62 17.53
CA THR A 30 17.00 24.01 16.21
C THR A 30 16.83 24.99 15.05
N CYS A 31 16.10 26.09 15.25
CA CYS A 31 15.79 27.09 14.23
C CYS A 31 16.18 28.50 14.71
N PRO A 32 17.48 28.82 14.79
CA PRO A 32 17.99 30.07 15.39
C PRO A 32 17.58 31.35 14.65
N ASN A 33 17.03 31.22 13.44
CA ASN A 33 16.62 32.34 12.60
C ASN A 33 15.14 32.70 12.76
N LEU A 34 14.36 31.93 13.53
CA LEU A 34 12.96 32.25 13.83
C LEU A 34 12.86 33.17 15.04
N THR A 35 11.94 34.11 14.97
CA THR A 35 11.57 34.97 16.09
C THR A 35 10.72 34.20 17.12
N ALA A 36 10.66 34.70 18.36
CA ALA A 36 9.83 34.07 19.40
C ALA A 36 8.34 34.03 19.03
N GLU A 37 7.84 35.05 18.32
CA GLU A 37 6.46 35.13 17.84
C GLU A 37 6.17 34.08 16.76
N GLU A 38 7.10 33.86 15.82
CA GLU A 38 6.97 32.80 14.81
C GLU A 38 7.02 31.41 15.43
N ILE A 39 7.86 31.21 16.45
CA ILE A 39 7.92 29.94 17.20
C ILE A 39 6.59 29.70 17.92
N GLU A 40 6.04 30.70 18.60
CA GLU A 40 4.73 30.60 19.26
C GLU A 40 3.60 30.31 18.26
N ALA A 41 3.64 30.95 17.07
CA ALA A 41 2.68 30.72 16.01
C ALA A 41 2.75 29.29 15.42
N ILE A 42 3.94 28.68 15.39
CA ILE A 42 4.12 27.28 14.98
C ILE A 42 3.61 26.33 16.08
N GLU A 43 3.99 26.56 17.34
CA GLU A 43 3.69 25.64 18.45
C GLU A 43 2.22 25.67 18.87
N ASN A 44 1.53 26.81 18.70
CA ASN A 44 0.12 26.98 19.08
C ASN A 44 -0.80 27.24 17.86
N TYR A 45 -0.42 26.75 16.68
CA TYR A 45 -1.16 27.00 15.44
C TYR A 45 -2.62 26.50 15.52
N LYS A 46 -3.56 27.37 15.12
CA LYS A 46 -5.01 27.09 15.06
C LYS A 46 -5.64 27.48 13.72
N GLY A 47 -4.82 27.68 12.69
CA GLY A 47 -5.32 28.04 11.37
C GLY A 47 -5.91 26.85 10.61
N GLU A 48 -6.42 27.12 9.42
CA GLU A 48 -7.19 26.16 8.60
C GLU A 48 -6.39 24.91 8.19
N PHE A 49 -5.06 25.02 8.09
CA PHE A 49 -4.18 24.00 7.52
C PHE A 49 -3.07 23.60 8.47
N SER A 50 -3.29 22.57 9.30
CA SER A 50 -2.33 22.12 10.31
C SER A 50 -0.95 21.75 9.75
N GLU A 51 -0.87 21.35 8.47
CA GLU A 51 0.39 20.99 7.81
C GLU A 51 1.33 22.19 7.66
N ASN A 52 0.81 23.42 7.67
CA ASN A 52 1.64 24.64 7.60
C ASN A 52 2.59 24.73 8.80
N ALA A 53 2.10 24.41 10.00
CA ALA A 53 2.93 24.39 11.20
C ALA A 53 4.01 23.30 11.14
N TRP A 54 3.68 22.14 10.56
CA TRP A 54 4.60 21.01 10.43
C TRP A 54 5.71 21.33 9.43
N TYR A 55 5.34 21.89 8.28
CA TYR A 55 6.27 22.34 7.27
C TYR A 55 7.17 23.47 7.80
N ALA A 56 6.59 24.46 8.49
CA ALA A 56 7.32 25.56 9.13
C ALA A 56 8.40 25.05 10.10
N ARG A 57 8.03 24.09 10.95
CA ARG A 57 8.94 23.41 11.89
C ARG A 57 10.06 22.66 11.15
N ALA A 58 9.75 21.92 10.09
CA ALA A 58 10.73 21.11 9.37
C ALA A 58 11.78 21.95 8.61
N TYR A 59 11.38 23.08 8.05
CA TYR A 59 12.25 23.93 7.23
C TYR A 59 12.76 25.20 7.92
N CYS A 60 12.46 25.37 9.21
CA CYS A 60 12.80 26.55 10.00
C CYS A 60 12.36 27.86 9.33
N VAL A 61 11.09 27.93 8.93
CA VAL A 61 10.46 29.12 8.34
C VAL A 61 9.21 29.50 9.13
N SER A 62 8.69 30.72 8.95
CA SER A 62 7.41 31.12 9.55
C SER A 62 6.25 30.31 8.97
N VAL A 63 5.13 30.27 9.68
CA VAL A 63 3.89 29.64 9.19
C VAL A 63 3.42 30.30 7.88
N GLU A 64 3.55 31.61 7.76
CA GLU A 64 3.19 32.36 6.54
C GLU A 64 4.07 31.95 5.34
N GLU A 65 5.38 31.81 5.55
CA GLU A 65 6.30 31.36 4.50
C GLU A 65 6.10 29.88 4.18
N ALA A 66 5.74 29.04 5.16
CA ALA A 66 5.34 27.66 4.92
C ALA A 66 4.10 27.58 4.03
N GLU A 67 3.06 28.36 4.34
CA GLU A 67 1.83 28.45 3.54
C GLU A 67 2.13 28.87 2.10
N ARG A 68 2.93 29.93 1.90
CA ARG A 68 3.37 30.37 0.57
C ARG A 68 4.08 29.26 -0.21
N ARG A 69 4.99 28.53 0.43
CA ARG A 69 5.77 27.46 -0.24
C ARG A 69 4.92 26.23 -0.56
N MET A 70 3.97 25.89 0.30
CA MET A 70 3.03 24.79 0.04
C MET A 70 2.07 25.17 -1.08
N GLU A 71 1.65 26.43 -1.17
CA GLU A 71 0.83 26.93 -2.28
C GLU A 71 1.54 26.79 -3.63
N ILE A 72 2.83 27.10 -3.69
CA ILE A 72 3.66 26.96 -4.89
C ILE A 72 3.82 25.48 -5.30
N GLN A 73 4.05 24.60 -4.32
CA GLN A 73 4.18 23.15 -4.55
C GLN A 73 2.89 22.54 -5.09
N ASN A 74 1.75 22.98 -4.53
CA ASN A 74 0.44 22.40 -4.81
C ASN A 74 -0.17 22.92 -6.12
N ARG A 75 0.24 24.10 -6.60
CA ARG A 75 -0.32 24.78 -7.78
C ARG A 75 -0.48 23.90 -9.03
N GLY A 76 0.43 22.96 -9.28
CA GLY A 76 0.39 22.09 -10.47
C GLY A 76 -0.17 20.70 -10.25
N ALA A 77 -0.44 20.30 -9.01
CA ALA A 77 -0.82 18.92 -8.67
C ALA A 77 -2.20 18.82 -7.99
N ILE A 78 -2.63 19.90 -7.33
CA ILE A 78 -3.93 20.06 -6.65
C ILE A 78 -4.37 21.54 -6.61
N GLY A 79 -3.83 22.40 -7.49
CA GLY A 79 -4.01 23.87 -7.54
C GLY A 79 -3.72 24.65 -6.25
N PRO A 80 -4.04 25.96 -6.21
CA PRO A 80 -4.06 26.76 -4.98
C PRO A 80 -4.82 26.04 -3.86
N ARG A 81 -4.29 25.98 -2.62
CA ARG A 81 -5.02 25.41 -1.46
C ARG A 81 -6.33 26.16 -1.19
N THR A 82 -6.36 27.40 -1.66
CA THR A 82 -7.50 28.31 -1.63
C THR A 82 -8.32 28.30 -2.93
N GLU A 83 -8.05 27.45 -3.92
CA GLU A 83 -8.88 27.12 -5.09
C GLU A 83 -8.04 26.33 -6.11
N PRO A 84 -8.19 25.01 -6.25
CA PRO A 84 -7.88 24.40 -7.51
C PRO A 84 -9.01 24.61 -8.48
N GLY A 85 -8.66 24.93 -9.71
CA GLY A 85 -9.50 25.00 -10.88
C GLY A 85 -8.57 24.95 -12.09
N PRO A 86 -9.09 24.63 -13.28
CA PRO A 86 -8.26 24.54 -14.46
C PRO A 86 -7.56 25.89 -14.68
N PRO A 87 -6.27 25.90 -15.05
CA PRO A 87 -5.63 27.13 -15.44
C PRO A 87 -6.37 27.69 -16.68
N PRO A 88 -6.63 29.01 -16.75
CA PRO A 88 -7.35 29.59 -17.87
C PRO A 88 -6.59 29.36 -19.20
N PRO A 89 -7.24 28.84 -20.27
CA PRO A 89 -6.53 28.62 -21.52
C PRO A 89 -6.37 29.88 -22.39
N PRO A 90 -5.25 29.95 -23.14
CA PRO A 90 -4.11 29.04 -23.06
C PRO A 90 -3.20 29.46 -21.88
N PRO A 91 -2.83 28.51 -20.99
CA PRO A 91 -1.94 28.85 -19.90
C PRO A 91 -0.56 29.26 -20.42
N ALA A 92 0.06 30.24 -19.77
CA ALA A 92 1.47 30.52 -19.98
C ALA A 92 2.29 29.31 -19.50
N PRO A 93 3.45 29.00 -20.12
CA PRO A 93 4.26 27.85 -19.73
C PRO A 93 4.59 27.76 -18.24
N ASP A 94 4.63 28.89 -17.52
CA ASP A 94 4.96 29.03 -16.10
C ASP A 94 3.78 29.03 -15.13
N ASP A 95 2.57 28.78 -15.62
CA ASP A 95 1.35 28.71 -14.78
C ASP A 95 1.41 27.54 -13.77
N SER A 96 2.16 26.48 -14.09
CA SER A 96 2.48 25.41 -13.14
C SER A 96 3.86 24.81 -13.37
N LEU A 97 4.43 24.21 -12.32
CA LEU A 97 5.73 23.52 -12.40
C LEU A 97 5.69 22.37 -13.42
N GLY A 98 4.59 21.62 -13.44
CA GLY A 98 4.38 20.49 -14.35
C GLY A 98 4.29 20.93 -15.81
N LEU A 99 3.51 21.97 -16.10
CA LEU A 99 3.35 22.50 -17.46
C LEU A 99 4.65 23.08 -18.00
N LEU A 100 5.42 23.77 -17.15
CA LEU A 100 6.73 24.31 -17.55
C LEU A 100 7.69 23.17 -17.87
N ALA A 101 7.80 22.17 -16.99
CA ALA A 101 8.67 21.02 -17.19
C ALA A 101 8.32 20.27 -18.49
N GLN A 102 7.03 20.07 -18.74
CA GLN A 102 6.53 19.44 -19.96
C GLN A 102 6.86 20.26 -21.22
N THR A 103 6.57 21.57 -21.20
CA THR A 103 6.83 22.47 -22.33
C THR A 103 8.31 22.53 -22.67
N LEU A 104 9.18 22.59 -21.66
CA LEU A 104 10.63 22.60 -21.84
C LEU A 104 11.15 21.26 -22.34
N HIS A 105 10.61 20.14 -21.85
CA HIS A 105 10.96 18.82 -22.36
C HIS A 105 10.61 18.66 -23.84
N GLU A 106 9.48 19.20 -24.29
CA GLU A 106 9.04 19.13 -25.69
C GLU A 106 9.80 20.07 -26.63
N LYS A 107 10.02 21.32 -26.20
CA LYS A 107 10.57 22.38 -27.08
C LYS A 107 12.07 22.54 -26.98
N GLU A 108 12.64 22.16 -25.84
CA GLU A 108 14.06 22.33 -25.54
C GLU A 108 14.68 20.98 -25.10
N GLY A 109 14.11 19.83 -25.49
CA GLY A 109 14.51 18.50 -25.00
C GLY A 109 15.99 18.14 -25.16
N ASP A 110 16.70 18.76 -26.11
CA ASP A 110 18.15 18.59 -26.32
C ASP A 110 19.01 19.31 -25.29
N THR A 111 18.47 20.34 -24.62
CA THR A 111 19.20 21.16 -23.65
C THR A 111 18.54 21.17 -22.28
N PHE A 112 17.24 20.91 -22.18
CA PHE A 112 16.52 20.87 -20.91
C PHE A 112 17.03 19.74 -20.04
N ALA A 113 17.36 20.08 -18.80
CA ALA A 113 18.18 19.29 -17.90
C ALA A 113 17.46 18.92 -16.59
N GLY A 114 16.19 19.29 -16.45
CA GLY A 114 15.37 18.98 -15.28
C GLY A 114 14.82 20.21 -14.58
N LEU A 115 13.88 19.98 -13.68
CA LEU A 115 13.20 21.01 -12.89
C LEU A 115 12.91 20.47 -11.49
N TRP A 116 13.35 21.18 -10.46
CA TRP A 116 13.11 20.79 -9.07
C TRP A 116 12.85 21.99 -8.16
N ILE A 117 12.23 21.74 -7.01
CA ILE A 117 12.03 22.75 -5.96
C ILE A 117 13.24 22.71 -5.04
N GLN A 118 13.93 23.85 -4.93
CA GLN A 118 15.01 24.04 -3.97
C GLN A 118 14.42 24.68 -2.72
N HIS A 119 14.62 24.06 -1.55
CA HIS A 119 14.15 24.62 -0.27
C HIS A 119 15.22 25.50 0.43
N ARG A 120 16.50 25.22 0.18
CA ARG A 120 17.67 25.87 0.81
C ARG A 120 18.87 25.93 -0.15
N PRO A 121 19.79 26.91 -0.04
CA PRO A 121 19.76 28.05 0.90
C PRO A 121 18.72 29.10 0.53
N THR A 122 18.31 29.18 -0.74
CA THR A 122 17.24 30.05 -1.23
C THR A 122 16.10 29.20 -1.75
N TYR A 123 14.86 29.57 -1.42
CA TYR A 123 13.68 28.90 -1.95
C TYR A 123 13.43 29.32 -3.40
N GLY A 124 13.20 28.35 -4.29
CA GLY A 124 12.85 28.63 -5.68
C GLY A 124 12.74 27.36 -6.51
N VAL A 125 12.26 27.49 -7.73
CA VAL A 125 12.16 26.40 -8.71
C VAL A 125 13.37 26.49 -9.62
N MET A 126 14.28 25.54 -9.49
CA MET A 126 15.47 25.49 -10.34
C MET A 126 15.09 24.88 -11.67
N VAL A 127 15.41 25.56 -12.77
CA VAL A 127 15.16 25.08 -14.13
C VAL A 127 16.49 24.95 -14.84
N ALA A 128 16.94 23.71 -14.99
CA ALA A 128 18.27 23.43 -15.52
C ALA A 128 18.27 23.28 -17.03
N PHE A 129 19.31 23.83 -17.67
CA PHE A 129 19.65 23.56 -19.06
C PHE A 129 21.14 23.21 -19.17
N THR A 130 21.51 22.37 -20.13
CA THR A 130 22.91 22.00 -20.39
C THR A 130 23.77 23.19 -20.82
N ARG A 131 23.13 24.26 -21.30
CA ARG A 131 23.70 25.54 -21.70
C ARG A 131 22.62 26.61 -21.85
N ASP A 132 23.04 27.87 -21.87
CA ASP A 132 22.24 29.04 -22.23
C ASP A 132 20.94 29.19 -21.40
N ALA A 133 20.96 28.71 -20.14
CA ALA A 133 19.77 28.53 -19.31
C ALA A 133 18.96 29.82 -19.13
N ALA A 134 19.63 30.92 -18.80
CA ALA A 134 18.96 32.20 -18.57
C ALA A 134 18.26 32.72 -19.84
N SER A 135 18.94 32.64 -21.00
CA SER A 135 18.36 33.09 -22.27
C SER A 135 17.25 32.17 -22.78
N THR A 136 17.33 30.88 -22.45
CA THR A 136 16.33 29.88 -22.84
C THR A 136 15.09 30.00 -21.98
N LEU A 137 15.25 30.04 -20.64
CA LEU A 137 14.14 30.17 -19.70
C LEU A 137 13.37 31.49 -19.89
N ALA A 138 14.05 32.59 -20.20
CA ALA A 138 13.43 33.89 -20.44
C ALA A 138 12.44 33.91 -21.62
N LYS A 139 12.46 32.89 -22.50
CA LYS A 139 11.45 32.73 -23.56
C LYS A 139 10.11 32.21 -23.02
N TYR A 140 10.13 31.58 -21.84
CA TYR A 140 9.00 30.83 -21.27
C TYR A 140 8.43 31.49 -20.02
N THR A 141 9.26 32.20 -19.25
CA THR A 141 8.83 32.88 -18.02
C THR A 141 9.70 34.09 -17.69
N SER A 142 9.10 35.06 -16.99
CA SER A 142 9.80 36.16 -16.32
C SER A 142 9.64 36.13 -14.80
N ASP A 143 9.00 35.10 -14.24
CA ASP A 143 8.76 35.00 -12.80
C ASP A 143 10.07 34.64 -12.07
N PRO A 144 10.54 35.47 -11.12
CA PRO A 144 11.77 35.22 -10.37
C PRO A 144 11.73 33.96 -9.50
N LEU A 145 10.56 33.33 -9.30
CA LEU A 145 10.44 32.01 -8.69
C LEU A 145 11.23 30.95 -9.47
N TYR A 146 11.25 31.05 -10.79
CA TYR A 146 11.96 30.13 -11.67
C TYR A 146 13.38 30.63 -11.90
N VAL A 147 14.34 29.91 -11.35
CA VAL A 147 15.75 30.27 -11.38
C VAL A 147 16.43 29.44 -12.47
N PRO A 148 16.97 30.08 -13.52
CA PRO A 148 17.70 29.36 -14.56
C PRO A 148 19.04 28.84 -14.01
N VAL A 149 19.35 27.59 -14.32
CA VAL A 149 20.61 26.94 -13.91
C VAL A 149 21.32 26.39 -15.13
N ASP A 150 22.53 26.91 -15.42
CA ASP A 150 23.43 26.26 -16.37
C ASP A 150 24.05 25.02 -15.70
N ARG A 151 23.64 23.84 -16.18
CA ARG A 151 23.99 22.53 -15.64
C ARG A 151 24.64 21.69 -16.74
N PRO A 152 25.94 21.90 -17.05
CA PRO A 152 26.66 21.11 -18.06
C PRO A 152 26.54 19.61 -17.81
N GLY A 153 26.53 18.82 -18.87
CA GLY A 153 26.31 17.37 -18.80
C GLY A 153 25.08 16.95 -19.61
N PRO A 154 24.46 15.79 -19.30
CA PRO A 154 23.39 15.22 -20.11
C PRO A 154 22.08 16.02 -20.00
N SER A 155 21.31 16.13 -21.08
CA SER A 155 19.91 16.56 -20.99
C SER A 155 19.10 15.59 -20.11
N LEU A 156 17.91 15.98 -19.69
CA LEU A 156 17.02 15.11 -18.92
C LEU A 156 16.66 13.85 -19.73
N THR A 157 16.48 14.01 -21.05
CA THR A 157 16.22 12.92 -21.99
C THR A 157 17.38 11.93 -22.03
N GLU A 158 18.62 12.45 -22.16
CA GLU A 158 19.83 11.63 -22.16
C GLU A 158 20.05 10.93 -20.81
N LEU A 159 19.82 11.63 -19.70
CA LEU A 159 19.95 11.10 -18.35
C LEU A 159 18.99 9.92 -18.12
N ARG A 160 17.72 10.06 -18.52
CA ARG A 160 16.70 8.99 -18.40
C ARG A 160 16.99 7.81 -19.32
N ALA A 161 17.36 8.08 -20.57
CA ALA A 161 17.71 7.01 -21.52
C ALA A 161 18.94 6.21 -21.04
N ALA A 162 19.96 6.89 -20.51
CA ALA A 162 21.14 6.26 -19.93
C ALA A 162 20.79 5.46 -18.66
N GLN A 163 19.87 5.96 -17.81
CA GLN A 163 19.39 5.21 -16.64
C GLN A 163 18.67 3.92 -17.05
N ASP A 164 17.77 3.98 -18.04
CA ASP A 164 17.03 2.82 -18.53
C ASP A 164 17.96 1.77 -19.16
N GLN A 165 18.98 2.22 -19.91
CA GLN A 165 19.98 1.32 -20.47
C GLN A 165 20.85 0.70 -19.38
N LEU A 166 21.34 1.51 -18.44
CA LEU A 166 22.14 1.03 -17.31
C LEU A 166 21.38 -0.01 -16.48
N MET A 167 20.08 0.16 -16.28
CA MET A 167 19.24 -0.84 -15.62
C MET A 167 19.32 -2.20 -16.33
N ARG A 168 19.11 -2.24 -17.65
CA ARG A 168 19.16 -3.47 -18.44
C ARG A 168 20.55 -4.11 -18.39
N ASP A 169 21.58 -3.30 -18.48
CA ASP A 169 22.98 -3.74 -18.44
C ASP A 169 23.34 -4.36 -17.09
N LEU A 170 22.96 -3.73 -15.98
CA LEU A 170 23.20 -4.26 -14.63
C LEU A 170 22.41 -5.54 -14.36
N GLN A 171 21.18 -5.67 -14.86
CA GLN A 171 20.41 -6.92 -14.80
C GLN A 171 21.09 -8.04 -15.57
N ALA A 172 21.55 -7.77 -16.80
CA ALA A 172 22.26 -8.75 -17.63
C ALA A 172 23.57 -9.20 -16.98
N LEU A 173 24.26 -8.30 -16.27
CA LEU A 173 25.46 -8.60 -15.49
C LEU A 173 25.19 -9.26 -14.13
N SER A 174 23.92 -9.49 -13.75
CA SER A 174 23.53 -10.00 -12.43
C SER A 174 24.10 -9.16 -11.27
N VAL A 175 24.19 -7.85 -11.46
CA VAL A 175 24.64 -6.90 -10.44
C VAL A 175 23.45 -6.49 -9.59
N ASN A 176 23.59 -6.56 -8.26
CA ASN A 176 22.56 -6.09 -7.35
C ASN A 176 22.81 -4.63 -6.92
N TRP A 177 21.76 -3.81 -6.97
CA TRP A 177 21.77 -2.41 -6.51
C TRP A 177 20.55 -2.15 -5.61
N PHE A 178 20.68 -1.22 -4.67
CA PHE A 178 19.62 -0.83 -3.73
C PHE A 178 18.75 0.30 -4.26
N GLY A 179 19.34 1.15 -5.08
CA GLY A 179 18.67 2.31 -5.66
C GLY A 179 19.47 2.82 -6.85
N MET A 180 18.75 3.29 -7.84
CA MET A 180 19.31 3.96 -9.01
C MET A 180 18.38 5.10 -9.37
N GLY A 181 18.91 6.31 -9.46
CA GLY A 181 18.12 7.48 -9.83
C GLY A 181 18.97 8.54 -10.49
N GLY A 182 18.43 9.13 -11.55
CA GLY A 182 18.92 10.40 -12.07
C GLY A 182 18.70 11.52 -11.05
N ASN A 183 19.77 12.22 -10.71
CA ASN A 183 19.73 13.43 -9.91
C ASN A 183 19.82 14.63 -10.85
N GLU A 184 18.67 15.26 -11.11
CA GLU A 184 18.55 16.37 -12.06
C GLU A 184 19.45 17.57 -11.68
N ALA A 185 19.61 17.80 -10.38
CA ALA A 185 20.41 18.91 -9.84
C ALA A 185 21.92 18.71 -10.09
N THR A 186 22.41 17.47 -10.05
CA THR A 186 23.83 17.17 -10.30
C THR A 186 24.09 16.70 -11.73
N GLY A 187 23.06 16.33 -12.49
CA GLY A 187 23.15 15.76 -13.83
C GLY A 187 23.78 14.36 -13.84
N LYS A 188 23.67 13.63 -12.73
CA LYS A 188 24.31 12.33 -12.54
C LYS A 188 23.29 11.22 -12.34
N ILE A 189 23.64 10.01 -12.76
CA ILE A 189 22.93 8.80 -12.35
C ILE A 189 23.66 8.25 -11.14
N GLU A 190 23.01 8.30 -9.98
CA GLU A 190 23.56 7.78 -8.74
C GLU A 190 23.04 6.35 -8.56
N VAL A 191 23.95 5.39 -8.52
CA VAL A 191 23.65 3.97 -8.36
C VAL A 191 24.24 3.49 -7.05
N ARG A 192 23.38 3.18 -6.09
CA ARG A 192 23.79 2.62 -4.81
C ARG A 192 23.93 1.12 -4.90
N LEU A 193 25.16 0.63 -4.79
CA LEU A 193 25.48 -0.78 -4.96
C LEU A 193 25.50 -1.53 -3.62
N GLY A 194 25.13 -2.81 -3.65
CA GLY A 194 25.41 -3.75 -2.55
C GLY A 194 26.80 -4.38 -2.63
N GLN A 195 27.60 -4.02 -3.63
CA GLN A 195 28.88 -4.66 -3.92
C GLN A 195 29.85 -3.66 -4.56
N SER A 196 31.09 -4.08 -4.79
CA SER A 196 32.07 -3.27 -5.54
C SER A 196 31.59 -3.05 -6.98
N ALA A 197 31.88 -1.87 -7.54
CA ALA A 197 31.64 -1.55 -8.93
C ALA A 197 32.70 -2.14 -9.87
N ASP A 198 33.74 -2.81 -9.37
CA ASP A 198 34.82 -3.36 -10.19
C ASP A 198 34.33 -4.29 -11.31
N PRO A 199 33.39 -5.23 -11.09
CA PRO A 199 32.85 -6.06 -12.18
C PRO A 199 32.19 -5.23 -13.29
N ILE A 200 31.52 -4.13 -12.92
CA ILE A 200 30.87 -3.21 -13.85
C ILE A 200 31.94 -2.46 -14.67
N ARG A 201 32.95 -1.91 -14.00
CA ARG A 201 34.08 -1.22 -14.66
C ARG A 201 34.84 -2.16 -15.60
N GLN A 202 34.99 -3.42 -15.23
CA GLN A 202 35.63 -4.43 -16.07
C GLN A 202 34.77 -4.79 -17.29
N ALA A 203 33.45 -4.94 -17.12
CA ALA A 203 32.53 -5.15 -18.25
C ALA A 203 32.57 -3.97 -19.22
N ALA A 204 32.58 -2.74 -18.70
CA ALA A 204 32.75 -1.53 -19.52
C ALA A 204 34.10 -1.51 -20.26
N ALA A 205 35.20 -1.88 -19.58
CA ALA A 205 36.52 -1.96 -20.20
C ALA A 205 36.62 -3.04 -21.29
N ARG A 206 35.79 -4.09 -21.22
CA ARG A 206 35.65 -5.12 -22.26
C ARG A 206 34.70 -4.71 -23.40
N GLY A 207 34.01 -3.57 -23.27
CA GLY A 207 33.01 -3.11 -24.23
C GLY A 207 31.69 -3.89 -24.18
N GLU A 208 31.40 -4.57 -23.07
CA GLU A 208 30.15 -5.31 -22.87
C GLU A 208 28.97 -4.39 -22.51
N ILE A 209 29.28 -3.25 -21.88
CA ILE A 209 28.31 -2.22 -21.50
C ILE A 209 28.88 -0.84 -21.84
N GLU A 210 28.00 0.12 -22.09
CA GLU A 210 28.39 1.52 -22.22
C GLU A 210 28.21 2.21 -20.88
N LEU A 211 29.28 2.81 -20.35
CA LEU A 211 29.25 3.49 -19.05
C LEU A 211 29.56 4.98 -19.24
N PRO A 212 28.53 5.85 -19.29
CA PRO A 212 28.72 7.29 -19.35
C PRO A 212 29.47 7.83 -18.12
N ASP A 213 30.22 8.92 -18.30
CA ASP A 213 31.02 9.56 -17.25
C ASP A 213 30.18 10.24 -16.14
N PHE A 214 28.90 10.48 -16.41
CA PHE A 214 27.92 10.98 -15.45
C PHE A 214 27.23 9.87 -14.63
N VAL A 215 27.65 8.61 -14.76
CA VAL A 215 27.23 7.52 -13.87
C VAL A 215 28.17 7.45 -12.67
N VAL A 216 27.61 7.52 -11.47
CA VAL A 216 28.34 7.42 -10.21
C VAL A 216 27.85 6.22 -9.42
N PHE A 217 28.78 5.32 -9.11
CA PHE A 217 28.53 4.20 -8.21
C PHE A 217 28.84 4.61 -6.78
N GLU A 218 27.81 4.59 -5.93
CA GLU A 218 27.94 4.62 -4.48
C GLU A 218 28.19 3.20 -4.01
N GLU A 219 29.48 2.86 -3.86
CA GLU A 219 29.89 1.61 -3.26
C GLU A 219 29.61 1.63 -1.75
N PRO A 220 29.32 0.47 -1.14
CA PRO A 220 28.99 0.43 0.26
C PRO A 220 30.25 0.63 1.13
N ASP A 221 30.19 1.56 2.09
CA ASP A 221 31.31 1.90 2.99
C ASP A 221 31.95 0.67 3.61
N PRO A 222 33.29 0.54 3.67
CA PRO A 222 33.93 -0.62 4.26
C PRO A 222 33.45 -0.85 5.70
N PHE A 223 33.27 -2.12 6.07
CA PHE A 223 32.86 -2.43 7.44
C PHE A 223 33.87 -1.87 8.45
N PRO A 224 33.41 -1.21 9.52
CA PRO A 224 34.30 -0.57 10.50
C PRO A 224 35.15 -1.60 11.26
N ILE A 225 34.70 -2.85 11.32
CA ILE A 225 35.42 -3.97 11.94
C ILE A 225 35.71 -5.04 10.87
N ALA A 226 36.98 -5.43 10.77
CA ALA A 226 37.41 -6.52 9.91
C ALA A 226 36.82 -7.86 10.37
N ALA A 227 36.59 -8.77 9.43
CA ALA A 227 36.22 -10.13 9.78
C ALA A 227 37.36 -10.80 10.59
N PRO A 228 37.06 -11.54 11.67
CA PRO A 228 38.08 -12.27 12.41
C PRO A 228 38.75 -13.33 11.53
N PRO A 229 40.06 -13.60 11.71
CA PRO A 229 40.72 -14.64 10.95
C PRO A 229 40.21 -16.02 11.37
N VAL A 230 39.89 -16.87 10.39
CA VAL A 230 39.58 -18.28 10.62
C VAL A 230 40.89 -19.06 10.81
N PRO A 231 41.11 -19.74 11.95
CA PRO A 231 42.32 -20.53 12.16
C PRO A 231 42.47 -21.64 11.09
N PRO A 232 43.67 -21.80 10.49
CA PRO A 232 43.88 -22.84 9.47
C PRO A 232 43.57 -24.24 10.00
N GLY A 233 42.74 -24.99 9.26
CA GLY A 233 42.37 -26.37 9.62
C GLY A 233 41.26 -26.49 10.66
N ASP A 234 40.65 -25.38 11.08
CA ASP A 234 39.48 -25.41 11.95
C ASP A 234 38.27 -25.98 11.20
N ALA A 235 37.80 -27.16 11.64
CA ALA A 235 36.71 -27.90 11.01
C ALA A 235 35.39 -27.80 11.80
N ARG A 236 35.31 -26.92 12.81
CA ARG A 236 34.09 -26.76 13.63
C ARG A 236 32.90 -26.27 12.80
N VAL A 237 33.17 -25.44 11.79
CA VAL A 237 32.17 -24.95 10.83
C VAL A 237 32.61 -25.35 9.43
N LYS A 238 31.79 -26.14 8.74
CA LYS A 238 32.05 -26.67 7.39
C LYS A 238 31.62 -25.70 6.29
N GLY A 239 30.65 -24.84 6.59
CA GLY A 239 30.11 -23.83 5.67
C GLY A 239 29.49 -22.67 6.43
N PHE A 240 29.58 -21.48 5.85
CA PHE A 240 28.99 -20.26 6.41
C PHE A 240 28.21 -19.59 5.27
N PRO A 241 26.96 -20.03 5.03
CA PRO A 241 26.15 -19.49 3.93
C PRO A 241 25.90 -18.00 4.13
N GLN A 242 26.24 -17.17 3.13
CA GLN A 242 26.02 -15.73 3.17
C GLN A 242 25.39 -15.23 1.88
N PHE A 243 24.74 -14.06 1.95
CA PHE A 243 24.42 -13.29 0.75
C PHE A 243 25.69 -13.01 -0.06
N ALA A 244 25.64 -13.15 -1.39
CA ALA A 244 26.78 -12.81 -2.26
C ALA A 244 27.15 -11.30 -2.22
N TYR A 245 26.19 -10.45 -1.86
CA TYR A 245 26.31 -9.00 -1.81
C TYR A 245 25.78 -8.45 -0.48
N ARG A 246 26.11 -7.20 -0.19
CA ARG A 246 25.57 -6.49 0.99
C ARG A 246 24.10 -6.21 0.82
N THR A 247 23.41 -6.10 1.94
CA THR A 247 21.97 -5.85 2.00
C THR A 247 21.60 -4.78 3.03
N ASP A 248 22.59 -4.32 3.80
CA ASP A 248 22.42 -3.34 4.88
C ASP A 248 22.08 -1.92 4.39
N GLY A 249 22.11 -1.68 3.07
CA GLY A 249 21.65 -0.44 2.42
C GLY A 249 20.22 -0.50 1.84
N MET A 250 19.53 -1.65 1.95
CA MET A 250 18.10 -1.74 1.64
C MET A 250 17.26 -1.14 2.77
N ALA A 251 15.99 -0.82 2.49
CA ALA A 251 15.05 -0.40 3.52
C ALA A 251 15.03 -1.43 4.66
N ARG A 252 15.44 -0.99 5.85
CA ARG A 252 15.40 -1.83 7.05
C ARG A 252 13.94 -1.98 7.45
N THR A 253 13.51 -3.23 7.60
CA THR A 253 12.28 -3.71 8.26
C THR A 253 11.05 -2.80 8.10
N LEU A 254 10.03 -3.30 7.41
CA LEU A 254 8.70 -2.70 7.54
C LEU A 254 8.30 -2.66 9.02
N VAL A 255 7.86 -1.50 9.49
CA VAL A 255 7.26 -1.34 10.83
C VAL A 255 6.13 -2.36 10.95
N GLY A 256 6.17 -3.21 11.98
CA GLY A 256 5.12 -4.21 12.25
C GLY A 256 5.50 -5.68 12.02
N VAL A 257 6.74 -6.01 11.61
CA VAL A 257 7.19 -7.42 11.58
C VAL A 257 7.71 -7.83 12.97
N PRO A 258 7.15 -8.87 13.61
CA PRO A 258 7.51 -9.25 14.98
C PRO A 258 8.94 -9.82 15.05
N ASP A 259 9.65 -9.48 16.12
CA ASP A 259 10.90 -10.12 16.51
C ASP A 259 10.64 -11.59 16.88
N VAL A 260 11.44 -12.51 16.36
CA VAL A 260 11.21 -13.96 16.50
C VAL A 260 12.26 -14.58 17.43
N PRO A 261 11.87 -15.09 18.62
CA PRO A 261 12.77 -15.86 19.46
C PRO A 261 13.25 -17.12 18.72
N ALA A 262 14.52 -17.47 18.87
CA ALA A 262 15.08 -18.63 18.21
C ALA A 262 16.23 -19.23 19.02
N ARG A 263 16.60 -20.46 18.67
CA ARG A 263 17.85 -21.08 19.14
C ARG A 263 18.84 -21.20 17.97
N LEU A 264 20.08 -20.75 18.18
CA LEU A 264 21.18 -20.93 17.25
C LEU A 264 21.97 -22.17 17.65
N GLU A 265 22.03 -23.19 16.80
CA GLU A 265 22.65 -24.49 17.10
C GLU A 265 23.75 -24.83 16.10
N LEU A 266 24.87 -25.40 16.60
CA LEU A 266 25.88 -25.97 15.72
C LEU A 266 25.59 -27.45 15.48
N ARG A 267 25.01 -27.77 14.32
CA ARG A 267 24.67 -29.14 13.92
C ARG A 267 25.40 -29.53 12.64
N ASP A 268 26.12 -30.65 12.73
CA ASP A 268 26.91 -31.23 11.63
C ASP A 268 27.94 -30.28 10.99
N GLY A 269 28.36 -29.24 11.71
CA GLY A 269 29.26 -28.20 11.25
C GLY A 269 28.57 -27.06 10.50
N CYS A 270 27.25 -26.96 10.55
CA CYS A 270 26.46 -25.85 10.02
C CYS A 270 25.72 -25.13 11.16
N LEU A 271 25.47 -23.84 11.01
CA LEU A 271 24.70 -23.05 11.98
C LEU A 271 23.21 -23.12 11.62
N TRP A 272 22.45 -23.80 12.47
CA TRP A 272 21.01 -23.97 12.35
C TRP A 272 20.28 -22.97 13.24
N LEU A 273 19.18 -22.45 12.74
CA LEU A 273 18.23 -21.67 13.50
C LEU A 273 16.98 -22.50 13.71
N SER A 274 16.50 -22.51 14.94
CA SER A 274 15.21 -23.06 15.34
C SER A 274 14.33 -21.93 15.88
N PRO A 275 13.68 -21.13 15.02
CA PRO A 275 12.78 -20.07 15.44
C PRO A 275 11.50 -20.64 16.06
N GLU A 276 10.91 -19.95 17.03
CA GLU A 276 9.62 -20.35 17.59
C GLU A 276 8.53 -20.32 16.51
N GLY A 277 7.82 -21.44 16.32
CA GLY A 277 6.76 -21.57 15.31
C GLY A 277 7.26 -21.83 13.88
N GLU A 278 8.56 -21.95 13.65
CA GLU A 278 9.13 -22.31 12.34
C GLU A 278 9.93 -23.63 12.43
N GLU A 279 9.96 -24.39 11.33
CA GLU A 279 10.85 -25.55 11.21
C GLU A 279 12.33 -25.12 11.23
N PRO A 280 13.24 -25.90 11.84
CA PRO A 280 14.66 -25.58 11.85
C PRO A 280 15.27 -25.49 10.46
N ARG A 281 16.09 -24.46 10.22
CA ARG A 281 16.73 -24.19 8.91
C ARG A 281 18.14 -23.64 9.09
N ILE A 282 18.98 -23.78 8.07
CA ILE A 282 20.35 -23.26 8.06
C ILE A 282 20.34 -21.74 7.88
N ALA A 283 21.06 -21.02 8.74
CA ALA A 283 21.16 -19.57 8.66
C ALA A 283 21.89 -19.10 7.40
N VAL A 284 21.31 -18.13 6.71
CA VAL A 284 21.97 -17.34 5.66
C VAL A 284 22.26 -15.96 6.21
N TRP A 285 23.54 -15.64 6.33
CA TRP A 285 24.03 -14.45 7.01
C TRP A 285 24.26 -13.29 6.05
N GLU A 286 23.99 -12.07 6.51
CA GLU A 286 24.44 -10.88 5.77
C GLU A 286 25.97 -10.80 5.71
N GLN A 287 26.50 -10.08 4.71
CA GLN A 287 27.93 -9.75 4.60
C GLN A 287 28.47 -8.95 5.81
N SER A 288 27.57 -8.30 6.56
CA SER A 288 27.86 -7.61 7.82
C SER A 288 28.15 -8.58 8.96
N MET A 289 27.85 -9.86 8.82
CA MET A 289 28.10 -10.89 9.82
C MET A 289 29.34 -11.69 9.42
N ALA A 290 30.23 -11.95 10.38
CA ALA A 290 31.43 -12.75 10.17
C ALA A 290 31.52 -13.87 11.19
N LEU A 291 31.99 -15.02 10.74
CA LEU A 291 32.34 -16.12 11.63
C LEU A 291 33.54 -15.73 12.50
N ASP A 292 33.44 -15.99 13.80
CA ASP A 292 34.50 -15.80 14.77
C ASP A 292 34.83 -17.13 15.46
N LEU A 293 36.03 -17.64 15.14
CA LEU A 293 36.58 -18.88 15.66
C LEU A 293 37.84 -18.64 16.52
N THR A 294 38.09 -17.39 16.92
CA THR A 294 39.30 -17.02 17.68
C THR A 294 39.37 -17.66 19.07
N ASP A 295 38.21 -17.98 19.65
CA ASP A 295 38.09 -18.82 20.85
C ASP A 295 38.03 -20.30 20.43
N SER A 296 38.95 -21.12 20.93
CA SER A 296 39.04 -22.55 20.60
C SER A 296 37.88 -23.38 21.14
N GLY A 297 37.15 -22.88 22.13
CA GLY A 297 36.01 -23.56 22.74
C GLY A 297 34.65 -23.10 22.23
N LYS A 298 34.58 -22.03 21.42
CA LYS A 298 33.32 -21.41 21.00
C LYS A 298 33.27 -21.12 19.51
N VAL A 299 32.08 -21.25 18.94
CA VAL A 299 31.76 -20.75 17.61
C VAL A 299 30.87 -19.52 17.81
N ALA A 300 31.25 -18.39 17.22
CA ALA A 300 30.48 -17.16 17.31
C ALA A 300 30.26 -16.54 15.94
N VAL A 301 29.23 -15.71 15.84
CA VAL A 301 28.96 -14.84 14.70
C VAL A 301 29.02 -13.40 15.18
N MET A 302 29.90 -12.61 14.58
CA MET A 302 30.16 -11.23 14.94
C MET A 302 29.51 -10.29 13.92
N ASN A 303 28.76 -9.31 14.41
CA ASN A 303 28.32 -8.17 13.61
C ASN A 303 29.49 -7.19 13.42
N ARG A 304 29.89 -6.95 12.17
CA ARG A 304 31.05 -6.13 11.80
C ARG A 304 30.81 -4.63 11.89
N PHE A 305 29.59 -4.17 12.15
CA PHE A 305 29.30 -2.78 12.48
C PHE A 305 29.53 -2.47 13.96
N SER A 306 29.08 -3.37 14.84
CA SER A 306 29.05 -3.12 16.29
C SER A 306 30.08 -3.92 17.08
N GLY A 307 30.61 -5.01 16.52
CA GLY A 307 31.44 -5.98 17.23
C GLY A 307 30.65 -6.91 18.15
N ALA A 308 29.31 -6.78 18.18
CA ALA A 308 28.44 -7.65 18.96
C ALA A 308 28.53 -9.09 18.45
N LYS A 309 28.49 -10.05 19.36
CA LYS A 309 28.61 -11.48 19.05
C LYS A 309 27.41 -12.25 19.55
N VAL A 310 26.97 -13.21 18.75
CA VAL A 310 26.09 -14.30 19.16
C VAL A 310 26.87 -15.60 19.09
N TYR A 311 26.57 -16.55 19.96
CA TYR A 311 27.31 -17.80 20.07
C TYR A 311 26.46 -18.96 19.56
N ALA A 312 27.09 -19.95 18.95
CA ALA A 312 26.43 -21.22 18.72
C ALA A 312 25.98 -21.84 20.05
N ASP A 313 24.91 -22.63 19.96
CA ASP A 313 24.22 -23.31 21.06
C ASP A 313 23.63 -22.36 22.12
N SER A 314 23.22 -21.16 21.70
CA SER A 314 22.60 -20.13 22.56
C SER A 314 21.24 -19.66 22.05
N ASP A 315 20.46 -19.08 22.97
CA ASP A 315 19.15 -18.50 22.66
C ASP A 315 19.33 -17.06 22.16
N VAL A 316 18.65 -16.76 21.06
CA VAL A 316 18.81 -15.54 20.27
C VAL A 316 17.43 -14.99 19.89
N VAL A 317 17.40 -13.76 19.40
CA VAL A 317 16.20 -13.17 18.78
C VAL A 317 16.57 -12.70 17.40
N LEU A 318 15.81 -13.16 16.41
CA LEU A 318 15.88 -12.72 15.03
C LEU A 318 15.07 -11.44 14.90
N MET A 319 15.69 -10.42 14.31
CA MET A 319 15.07 -9.12 14.09
C MET A 319 15.06 -8.82 12.59
N GLY A 320 14.06 -8.07 12.15
CA GLY A 320 14.18 -7.32 10.91
C GLY A 320 13.72 -7.99 9.60
N LEU A 321 12.84 -8.99 9.68
CA LEU A 321 12.28 -9.68 8.50
C LEU A 321 11.45 -8.76 7.60
N GLN A 322 11.49 -9.01 6.28
CA GLN A 322 10.52 -8.46 5.34
C GLN A 322 9.38 -9.46 5.10
N PRO A 323 8.12 -9.02 4.87
CA PRO A 323 7.02 -9.89 4.48
C PRO A 323 7.38 -10.70 3.22
N GLY A 324 7.20 -12.02 3.26
CA GLY A 324 7.50 -12.92 2.14
C GLY A 324 8.98 -13.33 2.00
N GLU A 325 9.90 -12.78 2.80
CA GLU A 325 11.33 -13.09 2.78
C GLU A 325 11.67 -14.39 3.54
N VAL A 326 10.99 -15.48 3.20
CA VAL A 326 11.25 -16.83 3.73
C VAL A 326 12.09 -17.69 2.77
N ALA A 327 12.19 -17.26 1.51
CA ALA A 327 13.00 -17.89 0.50
C ALA A 327 14.42 -17.28 0.51
N PRO A 328 15.49 -18.11 0.54
CA PRO A 328 16.85 -17.62 0.34
C PRO A 328 16.98 -17.01 -1.07
N PRO A 329 17.82 -15.97 -1.26
CA PRO A 329 18.12 -15.46 -2.60
C PRO A 329 18.81 -16.54 -3.45
N ASN A 330 18.74 -16.43 -4.77
CA ASN A 330 19.38 -17.38 -5.69
C ASN A 330 20.92 -17.39 -5.58
N ASP A 331 21.51 -16.32 -5.04
CA ASP A 331 22.96 -16.08 -5.00
C ASP A 331 23.53 -16.18 -3.57
N VAL A 332 23.44 -17.35 -2.94
CA VAL A 332 24.09 -17.63 -1.65
C VAL A 332 25.50 -18.19 -1.87
N VAL A 333 26.50 -17.59 -1.24
CA VAL A 333 27.90 -18.06 -1.25
C VAL A 333 28.23 -18.84 0.03
N GLY A 334 29.22 -19.73 -0.03
CA GLY A 334 29.65 -20.51 1.15
C GLY A 334 28.66 -21.61 1.57
N ALA A 335 27.72 -21.96 0.69
CA ALA A 335 26.65 -22.92 0.91
C ALA A 335 27.01 -24.38 0.59
N ASP A 336 28.09 -24.64 -0.16
CA ASP A 336 28.41 -25.97 -0.73
C ASP A 336 28.45 -27.11 0.31
N SER A 337 28.92 -26.83 1.53
CA SER A 337 29.01 -27.80 2.62
C SER A 337 27.78 -27.83 3.54
N CYS A 338 26.81 -26.95 3.33
CA CYS A 338 25.60 -26.77 4.13
C CYS A 338 24.36 -26.59 3.22
N PRO A 339 23.89 -27.66 2.54
CA PRO A 339 22.90 -27.59 1.47
C PRO A 339 21.46 -27.51 1.98
N GLY A 340 21.08 -26.40 2.62
CA GLY A 340 19.70 -26.06 2.99
C GLY A 340 18.92 -27.09 3.84
N PRO A 341 17.62 -26.88 4.09
CA PRO A 341 16.83 -25.67 3.78
C PRO A 341 17.34 -24.43 4.53
N TYR A 342 17.10 -23.24 3.99
CA TYR A 342 17.71 -21.98 4.46
C TYR A 342 16.72 -21.03 5.14
N ARG A 343 17.26 -20.18 6.03
CA ARG A 343 16.56 -19.07 6.68
C ARG A 343 17.43 -17.81 6.68
N VAL A 344 16.89 -16.72 6.13
CA VAL A 344 17.58 -15.42 6.09
C VAL A 344 17.67 -14.82 7.50
N VAL A 345 18.84 -14.26 7.82
CA VAL A 345 19.08 -13.50 9.06
C VAL A 345 19.39 -12.05 8.72
N ARG A 346 18.48 -11.12 9.04
CA ARG A 346 18.66 -9.66 8.88
C ARG A 346 19.25 -9.01 10.12
N GLY A 347 18.80 -9.44 11.28
CA GLY A 347 19.31 -9.03 12.58
C GLY A 347 19.27 -10.20 13.55
N ILE A 348 20.27 -10.26 14.43
CA ILE A 348 20.33 -11.27 15.47
C ILE A 348 20.98 -10.67 16.70
N VAL A 349 20.40 -10.94 17.86
CA VAL A 349 20.93 -10.51 19.16
C VAL A 349 20.79 -11.64 20.18
N PRO A 350 21.65 -11.70 21.22
CA PRO A 350 21.43 -12.60 22.33
C PRO A 350 20.08 -12.32 22.99
N ARG A 351 19.34 -13.37 23.34
CA ARG A 351 18.00 -13.23 23.94
C ARG A 351 18.01 -12.36 25.20
N GLU A 352 19.02 -12.54 26.05
CA GLU A 352 19.22 -11.76 27.27
C GLU A 352 19.40 -10.26 27.02
N VAL A 353 20.05 -9.87 25.92
CA VAL A 353 20.27 -8.47 25.55
C VAL A 353 18.97 -7.86 25.06
N TRP A 354 18.23 -8.59 24.23
CA TRP A 354 16.92 -8.17 23.73
C TRP A 354 15.90 -8.02 24.86
N ASP A 355 15.79 -9.02 25.75
CA ASP A 355 14.89 -8.99 26.90
C ASP A 355 15.20 -7.80 27.82
N LYS A 356 16.49 -7.50 28.01
CA LYS A 356 16.92 -6.31 28.77
C LYS A 356 16.54 -5.01 28.06
N GLN A 357 16.80 -4.89 26.77
CA GLN A 357 16.49 -3.68 25.99
C GLN A 357 14.99 -3.38 25.99
N ARG A 358 14.14 -4.40 25.78
CA ARG A 358 12.68 -4.24 25.87
C ARG A 358 12.24 -3.82 27.25
N ARG A 359 12.76 -4.46 28.30
CA ARG A 359 12.47 -4.08 29.69
C ARG A 359 12.85 -2.63 29.98
N ASP A 360 14.08 -2.23 29.61
CA ASP A 360 14.58 -0.88 29.88
C ASP A 360 13.76 0.17 29.10
N ALA A 361 13.38 -0.10 27.86
CA ALA A 361 12.52 0.77 27.06
C ALA A 361 11.11 0.89 27.65
N ALA A 362 10.51 -0.22 28.05
CA ALA A 362 9.18 -0.28 28.66
C ALA A 362 9.11 0.46 30.01
N ILE A 363 10.18 0.38 30.81
CA ILE A 363 10.31 1.13 32.08
C ILE A 363 10.54 2.63 31.80
N ALA A 364 11.33 2.98 30.78
CA ALA A 364 11.61 4.38 30.45
C ALA A 364 10.33 5.14 30.06
N GLY A 365 9.48 4.56 29.20
CA GLY A 365 8.18 5.14 28.84
C GLY A 365 7.29 5.36 30.05
N ARG A 366 7.08 4.31 30.86
CA ARG A 366 6.30 4.37 32.10
C ARG A 366 6.87 5.36 33.13
N THR A 367 8.19 5.57 33.15
CA THR A 367 8.81 6.54 34.06
C THR A 367 8.39 7.97 33.71
N GLN A 368 8.21 8.29 32.43
CA GLN A 368 7.70 9.60 31.99
C GLN A 368 6.24 9.79 32.42
N GLU A 369 5.42 8.75 32.30
CA GLU A 369 3.99 8.78 32.65
C GLU A 369 3.74 8.81 34.16
N LEU A 370 4.43 7.96 34.92
CA LEU A 370 4.23 7.78 36.36
C LEU A 370 5.10 8.71 37.22
N GLY A 371 6.03 9.46 36.60
CA GLY A 371 6.93 10.40 37.27
C GLY A 371 7.95 9.75 38.22
N SER A 372 8.07 8.43 38.24
CA SER A 372 8.97 7.68 39.14
C SER A 372 9.41 6.36 38.52
N ARG A 373 10.72 6.13 38.49
CA ARG A 373 11.30 4.86 38.01
C ARG A 373 10.90 3.68 38.89
N ALA A 374 10.80 3.87 40.20
CA ALA A 374 10.38 2.80 41.12
C ALA A 374 8.91 2.42 40.91
N ALA A 375 8.05 3.39 40.60
CA ALA A 375 6.66 3.11 40.23
C ALA A 375 6.58 2.37 38.88
N ALA A 376 7.36 2.82 37.89
CA ALA A 376 7.45 2.17 36.59
C ALA A 376 7.98 0.73 36.65
N GLU A 377 8.97 0.45 37.49
CA GLU A 377 9.51 -0.91 37.71
C GLU A 377 8.48 -1.84 38.36
N ALA A 378 7.71 -1.33 39.34
CA ALA A 378 6.66 -2.11 40.00
C ALA A 378 5.46 -2.38 39.06
N ASP A 379 5.07 -1.37 38.28
CA ASP A 379 4.00 -1.47 37.27
C ASP A 379 4.38 -2.47 36.17
N TYR A 380 5.58 -2.33 35.60
CA TYR A 380 6.11 -3.28 34.62
C TYR A 380 6.19 -4.72 35.17
N ALA A 381 6.58 -4.90 36.43
CA ALA A 381 6.62 -6.23 37.05
C ALA A 381 5.21 -6.84 37.20
N ALA A 382 4.20 -6.03 37.54
CA ALA A 382 2.81 -6.46 37.59
C ALA A 382 2.29 -6.85 36.20
N ASP A 383 2.63 -6.06 35.17
CA ASP A 383 2.30 -6.37 33.77
C ASP A 383 2.90 -7.68 33.33
N MET A 384 4.20 -7.91 33.58
CA MET A 384 4.86 -9.16 33.18
C MET A 384 4.32 -10.39 33.91
N ALA A 385 3.91 -10.25 35.18
CA ALA A 385 3.22 -11.32 35.90
C ALA A 385 1.88 -11.66 35.24
N ARG A 386 1.11 -10.63 34.87
CA ARG A 386 -0.15 -10.76 34.15
C ARG A 386 0.03 -11.32 32.74
N VAL A 387 1.07 -10.93 32.01
CA VAL A 387 1.42 -11.53 30.68
C VAL A 387 1.66 -13.02 30.82
N ALA A 388 2.34 -13.47 31.88
CA ALA A 388 2.55 -14.89 32.12
C ALA A 388 1.22 -15.63 32.36
N GLU A 389 0.31 -15.04 33.13
CA GLU A 389 -1.05 -15.57 33.34
C GLU A 389 -1.85 -15.62 32.02
N LEU A 390 -1.80 -14.55 31.22
CA LEU A 390 -2.47 -14.48 29.91
C LEU A 390 -1.92 -15.51 28.92
N LYS A 391 -0.60 -15.76 28.90
CA LYS A 391 0.02 -16.78 28.05
C LYS A 391 -0.38 -18.20 28.49
N ALA A 392 -0.42 -18.46 29.79
CA ALA A 392 -0.86 -19.74 30.32
C ALA A 392 -2.34 -19.99 30.01
N TRP A 393 -3.20 -18.96 30.20
CA TRP A 393 -4.59 -19.00 29.80
C TRP A 393 -4.75 -19.23 28.30
N ARG A 394 -4.04 -18.48 27.44
CA ARG A 394 -4.06 -18.65 25.98
C ARG A 394 -3.79 -20.09 25.58
N ALA A 395 -2.74 -20.70 26.11
CA ALA A 395 -2.37 -22.07 25.77
C ALA A 395 -3.48 -23.07 26.15
N HIS A 396 -4.10 -22.89 27.33
CA HIS A 396 -5.19 -23.74 27.78
C HIS A 396 -6.48 -23.51 26.97
N ALA A 397 -6.86 -22.25 26.76
CA ALA A 397 -8.07 -21.85 26.06
C ALA A 397 -8.06 -22.30 24.60
N LEU A 398 -6.94 -22.15 23.88
CA LEU A 398 -6.82 -22.64 22.50
C LEU A 398 -6.85 -24.18 22.41
N ALA A 399 -6.38 -24.88 23.44
CA ALA A 399 -6.42 -26.34 23.48
C ALA A 399 -7.81 -26.90 23.81
N GLU A 400 -8.56 -26.23 24.69
CA GLU A 400 -9.88 -26.67 25.13
C GLU A 400 -11.02 -26.18 24.23
N HIS A 401 -10.91 -24.96 23.74
CA HIS A 401 -11.96 -24.25 23.00
C HIS A 401 -11.51 -23.87 21.58
N GLY A 402 -10.61 -24.64 20.97
CA GLY A 402 -10.15 -24.37 19.60
C GLY A 402 -11.28 -24.45 18.55
N ASP A 403 -12.42 -25.03 18.87
CA ASP A 403 -13.64 -25.03 18.06
C ASP A 403 -14.37 -23.68 18.07
N VAL A 404 -14.20 -22.89 19.14
CA VAL A 404 -14.85 -21.59 19.35
C VAL A 404 -13.87 -20.43 19.17
N ILE A 405 -12.62 -20.58 19.62
CA ILE A 405 -11.59 -19.54 19.61
C ILE A 405 -10.77 -19.67 18.33
N ALA A 406 -10.76 -18.62 17.50
CA ALA A 406 -9.93 -18.52 16.30
C ALA A 406 -8.47 -18.28 16.65
N SER A 407 -8.22 -17.25 17.47
CA SER A 407 -6.87 -16.88 17.91
C SER A 407 -6.93 -16.02 19.17
N ILE A 408 -5.81 -15.98 19.89
CA ILE A 408 -5.59 -15.07 21.01
C ILE A 408 -4.24 -14.40 20.82
N TYR A 409 -4.24 -13.07 20.78
CA TYR A 409 -3.06 -12.23 20.72
C TYR A 409 -2.80 -11.63 22.10
N VAL A 410 -1.64 -11.92 22.68
CA VAL A 410 -1.22 -11.32 23.95
C VAL A 410 -0.34 -10.12 23.63
N ASN A 411 -0.80 -8.92 24.00
CA ASN A 411 0.01 -7.72 23.97
C ASN A 411 0.87 -7.68 25.24
N GLU A 412 2.13 -8.07 25.09
CA GLU A 412 3.10 -8.13 26.18
C GLU A 412 3.40 -6.76 26.78
N ASP A 413 3.34 -5.70 25.97
CA ASP A 413 3.70 -4.34 26.41
C ASP A 413 2.61 -3.70 27.28
N GLN A 414 1.36 -4.16 27.13
CA GLN A 414 0.19 -3.65 27.85
C GLN A 414 -0.32 -4.62 28.94
N GLY A 415 0.24 -5.83 29.03
CA GLY A 415 -0.29 -6.88 29.90
C GLY A 415 -1.75 -7.21 29.58
N ALA A 416 -2.13 -7.16 28.31
CA ALA A 416 -3.50 -7.34 27.84
C ALA A 416 -3.55 -8.40 26.74
N ALA A 417 -4.74 -8.88 26.41
CA ALA A 417 -4.94 -9.77 25.28
C ALA A 417 -6.17 -9.38 24.46
N HIS A 418 -6.15 -9.76 23.19
CA HIS A 418 -7.29 -9.70 22.29
C HIS A 418 -7.60 -11.10 21.78
N MET A 419 -8.87 -11.50 21.86
CA MET A 419 -9.33 -12.83 21.48
C MET A 419 -10.32 -12.73 20.33
N PHE A 420 -10.10 -13.51 19.28
CA PHE A 420 -11.05 -13.72 18.20
C PHE A 420 -11.81 -15.01 18.49
N HIS A 421 -13.12 -14.94 18.66
CA HIS A 421 -13.96 -16.09 19.03
C HIS A 421 -15.30 -16.07 18.30
N THR A 422 -15.96 -17.22 18.15
CA THR A 422 -17.33 -17.28 17.63
C THR A 422 -18.35 -16.77 18.64
N ASP A 423 -19.58 -16.49 18.18
CA ASP A 423 -20.69 -16.07 19.03
C ASP A 423 -21.32 -17.20 19.87
N VAL A 424 -20.83 -18.44 19.71
CA VAL A 424 -21.30 -19.62 20.46
C VAL A 424 -21.07 -19.47 21.97
N LEU A 425 -19.93 -18.88 22.37
CA LEU A 425 -19.62 -18.57 23.76
C LEU A 425 -19.22 -17.10 23.89
N THR A 426 -19.63 -16.50 25.00
CA THR A 426 -19.26 -15.13 25.31
C THR A 426 -17.83 -15.05 25.84
N ARG A 427 -17.22 -13.86 25.73
CA ARG A 427 -15.93 -13.58 26.35
C ARG A 427 -15.89 -13.95 27.85
N ASP A 428 -16.97 -13.68 28.58
CA ASP A 428 -16.99 -13.90 30.02
C ASP A 428 -17.03 -15.39 30.41
N GLU A 429 -17.51 -16.24 29.51
CA GLU A 429 -17.47 -17.71 29.63
C GLU A 429 -16.07 -18.27 29.29
N LEU A 430 -15.37 -17.66 28.34
CA LEU A 430 -14.06 -18.11 27.86
C LEU A 430 -12.87 -17.56 28.70
N VAL A 431 -13.06 -16.43 29.38
CA VAL A 431 -12.01 -15.71 30.10
C VAL A 431 -12.20 -15.84 31.62
N PRO A 432 -11.18 -16.32 32.36
CA PRO A 432 -11.20 -16.34 33.83
C PRO A 432 -11.50 -14.98 34.43
N GLU A 433 -12.28 -14.93 35.52
CA GLU A 433 -12.75 -13.69 36.14
C GLU A 433 -11.62 -12.69 36.45
N THR A 434 -10.45 -13.19 36.87
CA THR A 434 -9.27 -12.38 37.18
C THR A 434 -8.64 -11.71 35.95
N LEU A 435 -8.84 -12.26 34.75
CA LEU A 435 -8.26 -11.77 33.49
C LEU A 435 -9.24 -10.94 32.66
N ARG A 436 -10.55 -11.02 32.92
CA ARG A 436 -11.59 -10.30 32.16
C ARG A 436 -11.34 -8.80 31.94
N PRO A 437 -10.81 -8.03 32.92
CA PRO A 437 -10.51 -6.61 32.71
C PRO A 437 -9.42 -6.34 31.67
N PHE A 438 -8.64 -7.36 31.31
CA PHE A 438 -7.45 -7.27 30.47
C PHE A 438 -7.56 -8.02 29.15
N VAL A 439 -8.72 -8.65 28.91
CA VAL A 439 -9.01 -9.36 27.67
C VAL A 439 -10.15 -8.65 26.94
N THR A 440 -9.87 -8.27 25.71
CA THR A 440 -10.88 -7.81 24.75
C THR A 440 -11.23 -8.95 23.80
N GLY A 441 -12.44 -8.91 23.24
CA GLY A 441 -12.95 -9.97 22.35
C GLY A 441 -13.56 -9.38 21.10
N GLN A 442 -13.33 -10.03 19.96
CA GLN A 442 -14.01 -9.79 18.70
C GLN A 442 -14.69 -11.08 18.25
N VAL A 443 -15.94 -10.96 17.80
CA VAL A 443 -16.67 -12.07 17.22
C VAL A 443 -16.21 -12.30 15.79
N VAL A 444 -15.86 -13.55 15.47
CA VAL A 444 -15.47 -13.99 14.12
C VAL A 444 -16.30 -15.21 13.69
N PRO A 445 -16.42 -15.50 12.39
CA PRO A 445 -17.33 -16.53 11.90
C PRO A 445 -16.96 -17.96 12.32
N GLN A 446 -15.68 -18.25 12.58
CA GLN A 446 -15.18 -19.61 12.80
C GLN A 446 -14.06 -19.67 13.84
N GLY A 447 -14.00 -20.78 14.59
CA GLY A 447 -12.89 -21.10 15.49
C GLY A 447 -11.67 -21.71 14.77
N GLY A 448 -10.54 -21.77 15.48
CA GLY A 448 -9.23 -22.09 14.91
C GLY A 448 -9.13 -23.51 14.37
N THR A 449 -9.88 -24.46 14.94
CA THR A 449 -9.94 -25.85 14.48
C THR A 449 -10.50 -25.96 13.07
N ALA A 450 -11.56 -25.20 12.76
CA ALA A 450 -12.18 -25.19 11.44
C ALA A 450 -11.25 -24.51 10.41
N LEU A 451 -10.61 -23.41 10.80
CA LEU A 451 -9.65 -22.68 9.96
C LEU A 451 -8.43 -23.54 9.61
N GLU A 452 -7.84 -24.22 10.60
CA GLU A 452 -6.68 -25.08 10.38
C GLU A 452 -7.04 -26.32 9.54
N ALA A 453 -8.23 -26.90 9.74
CA ALA A 453 -8.71 -27.98 8.89
C ALA A 453 -8.87 -27.54 7.43
N ALA A 454 -9.44 -26.37 7.18
CA ALA A 454 -9.58 -25.81 5.83
C ALA A 454 -8.22 -25.49 5.20
N ARG A 455 -7.27 -24.94 5.97
CA ARG A 455 -5.89 -24.65 5.53
C ARG A 455 -5.16 -25.92 5.13
N ALA A 456 -5.22 -26.96 5.96
CA ALA A 456 -4.56 -28.22 5.71
C ALA A 456 -5.16 -28.95 4.48
N ASP A 457 -6.49 -28.93 4.35
CA ASP A 457 -7.20 -29.53 3.21
C ASP A 457 -6.78 -28.87 1.89
N ILE A 458 -6.90 -27.54 1.79
CA ILE A 458 -6.55 -26.85 0.54
C ILE A 458 -5.05 -26.99 0.22
N ALA A 459 -4.17 -26.92 1.21
CA ALA A 459 -2.73 -27.12 1.00
C ALA A 459 -2.40 -28.52 0.45
N ALA A 460 -3.07 -29.56 0.95
CA ALA A 460 -2.90 -30.91 0.44
C ALA A 460 -3.39 -31.06 -1.01
N GLN A 461 -4.52 -30.44 -1.34
CA GLN A 461 -5.07 -30.44 -2.71
C GLN A 461 -4.15 -29.71 -3.70
N ILE A 462 -3.60 -28.55 -3.32
CA ILE A 462 -2.63 -27.79 -4.13
C ILE A 462 -1.38 -28.64 -4.42
N ALA A 463 -0.81 -29.28 -3.39
CA ALA A 463 0.35 -30.14 -3.55
C ALA A 463 0.05 -31.35 -4.46
N ALA A 464 -1.12 -31.98 -4.30
CA ALA A 464 -1.55 -33.10 -5.14
C ALA A 464 -1.80 -32.70 -6.60
N ALA A 465 -2.25 -31.47 -6.84
CA ALA A 465 -2.44 -30.91 -8.18
C ALA A 465 -1.13 -30.47 -8.85
N GLY A 466 -0.01 -30.42 -8.11
CA GLY A 466 1.28 -29.94 -8.61
C GLY A 466 1.31 -28.43 -8.86
N LEU A 467 0.51 -27.68 -8.11
CA LEU A 467 0.42 -26.22 -8.20
C LEU A 467 1.30 -25.55 -7.14
N ASP A 468 1.73 -24.32 -7.41
CA ASP A 468 2.45 -23.48 -6.45
C ASP A 468 1.52 -22.40 -5.90
N ALA A 469 1.37 -22.37 -4.57
CA ALA A 469 0.56 -21.38 -3.87
C ALA A 469 1.00 -21.23 -2.41
N ARG A 470 0.90 -20.01 -1.88
CA ARG A 470 1.00 -19.75 -0.44
C ARG A 470 -0.40 -19.86 0.18
N VAL A 471 -0.50 -20.51 1.34
CA VAL A 471 -1.74 -20.63 2.11
C VAL A 471 -1.51 -20.09 3.52
N SER A 472 -2.35 -19.17 3.99
CA SER A 472 -2.29 -18.62 5.35
C SER A 472 -3.68 -18.50 5.97
N ILE A 473 -3.77 -18.56 7.30
CA ILE A 473 -5.00 -18.21 8.02
C ILE A 473 -5.01 -16.69 8.19
N GLU A 474 -6.18 -16.08 8.00
CA GLU A 474 -6.46 -14.68 8.32
C GLU A 474 -7.38 -14.68 9.54
N GLU A 475 -6.79 -14.52 10.73
CA GLU A 475 -7.49 -14.75 12.00
C GLU A 475 -8.51 -13.65 12.33
N ILE A 476 -8.37 -12.45 11.77
CA ILE A 476 -9.23 -11.29 12.03
C ILE A 476 -10.58 -11.47 11.34
N GLY A 477 -10.56 -11.89 10.09
CA GLY A 477 -11.73 -12.21 9.28
C GLY A 477 -12.25 -13.62 9.52
N GLY A 478 -11.41 -14.53 10.00
CA GLY A 478 -11.78 -15.94 10.21
C GLY A 478 -11.89 -16.70 8.89
N PHE A 479 -10.88 -16.56 8.02
CA PHE A 479 -10.80 -17.24 6.72
C PHE A 479 -9.40 -17.82 6.47
N VAL A 480 -9.26 -18.56 5.37
CA VAL A 480 -7.99 -19.07 4.86
C VAL A 480 -7.71 -18.43 3.51
N ASP A 481 -6.62 -17.70 3.41
CA ASP A 481 -6.17 -17.05 2.18
C ASP A 481 -5.27 -17.98 1.37
N LEU A 482 -5.59 -18.13 0.09
CA LEU A 482 -4.83 -18.86 -0.93
C LEU A 482 -4.27 -17.88 -1.96
N TYR A 483 -2.95 -17.81 -2.07
CA TYR A 483 -2.22 -16.95 -3.01
C TYR A 483 -1.58 -17.83 -4.09
N PRO A 484 -2.27 -18.11 -5.21
CA PRO A 484 -1.71 -18.92 -6.28
C PRO A 484 -0.63 -18.16 -7.06
N ALA A 485 0.42 -18.87 -7.49
CA ALA A 485 1.40 -18.31 -8.43
C ALA A 485 0.80 -18.18 -9.85
N ASP A 486 -0.09 -19.09 -10.23
CA ASP A 486 -0.82 -19.13 -11.50
C ASP A 486 -2.32 -19.41 -11.28
N LEU A 487 -3.14 -18.36 -11.35
CA LEU A 487 -4.59 -18.45 -11.17
C LEU A 487 -5.29 -19.22 -12.29
N ALA A 488 -4.78 -19.17 -13.53
CA ALA A 488 -5.35 -19.91 -14.65
C ALA A 488 -5.13 -21.42 -14.48
N ALA A 489 -3.93 -21.82 -14.04
CA ALA A 489 -3.66 -23.21 -13.71
C ALA A 489 -4.52 -23.71 -12.53
N LEU A 490 -4.73 -22.86 -11.51
CA LEU A 490 -5.63 -23.17 -10.40
C LEU A 490 -7.08 -23.40 -10.86
N SER A 491 -7.61 -22.50 -11.71
CA SER A 491 -8.96 -22.64 -12.28
C SER A 491 -9.10 -23.94 -13.08
N GLN A 492 -8.13 -24.25 -13.95
CA GLN A 492 -8.16 -25.50 -14.71
C GLN A 492 -8.15 -26.74 -13.81
N ALA A 493 -7.40 -26.71 -12.72
CA ALA A 493 -7.39 -27.80 -11.75
C ALA A 493 -8.73 -27.95 -11.02
N ALA A 494 -9.36 -26.83 -10.66
CA ALA A 494 -10.68 -26.81 -10.04
C ALA A 494 -11.78 -27.34 -10.98
N VAL A 495 -11.81 -26.87 -12.24
CA VAL A 495 -12.74 -27.37 -13.28
C VAL A 495 -12.54 -28.87 -13.53
N ALA A 496 -11.30 -29.36 -13.47
CA ALA A 496 -11.00 -30.78 -13.58
C ALA A 496 -11.37 -31.60 -12.33
N GLY A 497 -11.93 -30.97 -11.29
CA GLY A 497 -12.29 -31.61 -10.01
C GLY A 497 -11.08 -32.03 -9.16
N LYS A 498 -9.89 -31.50 -9.45
CA LYS A 498 -8.67 -31.77 -8.65
C LYS A 498 -8.60 -30.89 -7.40
N ILE A 499 -9.23 -29.73 -7.45
CA ILE A 499 -9.36 -28.79 -6.34
C ILE A 499 -10.85 -28.60 -6.04
N THR A 500 -11.21 -28.70 -4.77
CA THR A 500 -12.51 -28.35 -4.21
C THR A 500 -12.23 -27.34 -3.10
N PHE A 501 -12.78 -26.14 -3.24
CA PHE A 501 -12.55 -25.06 -2.28
C PHE A 501 -13.41 -25.26 -1.03
N PRO A 502 -12.80 -25.41 0.17
CA PRO A 502 -13.55 -25.33 1.41
C PRO A 502 -14.28 -23.99 1.53
N PRO A 503 -15.45 -23.91 2.20
CA PRO A 503 -16.21 -22.65 2.34
C PRO A 503 -15.43 -21.49 2.98
N LEU A 504 -14.38 -21.81 3.74
CA LEU A 504 -13.54 -20.84 4.45
C LEU A 504 -12.34 -20.36 3.62
N VAL A 505 -12.13 -20.91 2.44
CA VAL A 505 -10.97 -20.58 1.58
C VAL A 505 -11.31 -19.47 0.61
N ARG A 506 -10.41 -18.49 0.53
CA ARG A 506 -10.49 -17.35 -0.38
C ARG A 506 -9.25 -17.25 -1.24
N ILE A 507 -9.42 -16.73 -2.43
CA ILE A 507 -8.32 -16.54 -3.38
C ILE A 507 -7.88 -15.08 -3.34
N MET A 508 -6.57 -14.88 -3.18
CA MET A 508 -5.93 -13.57 -3.16
C MET A 508 -5.04 -13.42 -4.40
N ALA A 509 -5.35 -12.45 -5.28
CA ALA A 509 -4.65 -12.26 -6.56
C ALA A 509 -3.52 -11.21 -6.50
N ASP A 510 -2.90 -10.99 -5.34
CA ASP A 510 -1.98 -9.87 -5.10
C ASP A 510 -0.78 -9.78 -6.08
N ASN A 511 -0.31 -10.92 -6.58
CA ASN A 511 0.79 -11.02 -7.55
C ASN A 511 0.33 -11.03 -9.02
N GLN A 512 -0.98 -11.00 -9.26
CA GLN A 512 -1.62 -11.03 -10.58
C GLN A 512 -2.59 -9.85 -10.73
N SER A 513 -2.29 -8.71 -10.12
CA SER A 513 -3.11 -7.51 -10.23
C SER A 513 -3.35 -7.17 -11.70
N ALA A 514 -4.57 -6.71 -12.03
CA ALA A 514 -4.93 -6.27 -13.37
C ALA A 514 -3.81 -5.44 -14.03
N ILE A 515 -3.35 -5.90 -15.19
CA ILE A 515 -2.27 -5.26 -15.94
C ILE A 515 -2.86 -4.02 -16.60
N TYR A 516 -2.65 -2.82 -16.05
CA TYR A 516 -3.07 -1.60 -16.74
C TYR A 516 -2.25 -1.40 -18.02
N ARG A 517 -2.88 -0.86 -19.06
CA ARG A 517 -2.24 -0.57 -20.37
C ARG A 517 -0.99 0.30 -20.17
N GLN A 518 0.18 -0.22 -20.57
CA GLN A 518 1.47 0.49 -20.48
C GLN A 518 1.79 1.27 -21.76
N ASP A 519 1.10 0.96 -22.85
CA ASP A 519 1.23 1.57 -24.18
C ASP A 519 0.57 2.96 -24.28
N ILE A 520 -0.20 3.38 -23.27
CA ILE A 520 -0.75 4.73 -23.21
C ILE A 520 0.38 5.64 -22.74
N PRO A 521 0.82 6.61 -23.57
CA PRO A 521 1.77 7.61 -23.12
C PRO A 521 1.21 8.30 -21.87
N LEU A 522 2.03 8.45 -20.83
CA LEU A 522 1.68 9.33 -19.71
C LEU A 522 1.14 10.64 -20.29
N ARG A 523 -0.10 11.00 -19.92
CA ARG A 523 -0.71 12.22 -20.43
C ARG A 523 0.23 13.38 -20.12
N ARG A 524 0.51 14.13 -21.16
CA ARG A 524 1.29 15.36 -21.16
C ARG A 524 0.86 16.31 -20.03
N ASP A 525 -0.44 16.39 -19.80
CA ASP A 525 -1.07 17.07 -18.68
C ASP A 525 -1.83 16.04 -17.80
N PRO A 526 -1.34 15.75 -16.59
CA PRO A 526 -2.02 14.84 -15.65
C PRO A 526 -3.42 15.33 -15.23
N GLU A 527 -3.67 16.64 -15.19
CA GLU A 527 -4.95 17.23 -14.79
C GLU A 527 -6.00 17.15 -15.91
N ALA A 528 -5.57 16.91 -17.16
CA ALA A 528 -6.48 16.79 -18.29
C ALA A 528 -7.51 15.67 -18.13
N ILE A 529 -7.31 14.73 -17.21
CA ILE A 529 -8.33 13.73 -16.85
C ILE A 529 -9.63 14.37 -16.34
N TRP A 530 -9.55 15.55 -15.70
CA TRP A 530 -10.67 16.22 -15.06
C TRP A 530 -11.43 17.19 -15.96
N TYR A 531 -10.82 17.67 -17.04
CA TYR A 531 -11.42 18.70 -17.91
C TYR A 531 -12.82 18.37 -18.42
N PRO A 532 -13.14 17.12 -18.83
CA PRO A 532 -14.51 16.80 -19.23
C PRO A 532 -15.52 16.96 -18.08
N LEU A 533 -15.12 16.70 -16.84
CA LEU A 533 -15.98 16.87 -15.67
C LEU A 533 -16.16 18.35 -15.33
N GLU A 534 -15.09 19.13 -15.42
CA GLU A 534 -15.11 20.58 -15.16
C GLU A 534 -15.94 21.36 -16.18
N ALA A 535 -16.06 20.82 -17.41
CA ALA A 535 -16.94 21.35 -18.44
C ALA A 535 -18.43 21.04 -18.20
N HIS A 536 -18.78 20.24 -17.17
CA HIS A 536 -20.16 19.92 -16.85
C HIS A 536 -20.94 21.20 -16.45
N PRO A 537 -22.18 21.40 -16.94
CA PRO A 537 -22.93 22.65 -16.72
C PRO A 537 -23.18 22.97 -15.24
N ASP A 538 -23.33 21.94 -14.41
CA ASP A 538 -23.56 22.09 -12.98
C ASP A 538 -22.26 22.16 -12.14
N PHE A 539 -21.08 22.11 -12.75
CA PHE A 539 -19.82 21.99 -12.02
C PHE A 539 -19.65 23.07 -10.94
N ALA A 540 -19.79 24.33 -11.33
CA ALA A 540 -19.59 25.46 -10.43
C ALA A 540 -20.63 25.51 -9.29
N THR A 541 -21.88 25.12 -9.57
CA THR A 541 -22.98 25.14 -8.59
C THR A 541 -22.91 23.97 -7.63
N ILE A 542 -22.53 22.77 -8.09
CA ILE A 542 -22.24 21.62 -7.23
C ILE A 542 -21.06 21.93 -6.32
N ARG A 543 -19.98 22.50 -6.86
CA ARG A 543 -18.81 22.90 -6.05
C ARG A 543 -19.17 23.86 -4.93
N ALA A 544 -19.93 24.91 -5.23
CA ALA A 544 -20.39 25.86 -4.22
C ALA A 544 -21.23 25.18 -3.13
N LEU A 545 -22.04 24.18 -3.48
CA LEU A 545 -22.81 23.38 -2.54
C LEU A 545 -21.90 22.52 -1.64
N VAL A 546 -20.85 21.93 -2.21
CA VAL A 546 -19.86 21.12 -1.47
C VAL A 546 -19.09 21.98 -0.47
N GLU A 547 -18.61 23.16 -0.89
CA GLU A 547 -17.87 24.10 -0.02
C GLU A 547 -18.68 24.54 1.22
N GLU A 548 -19.99 24.64 1.07
CA GLU A 548 -20.89 25.01 2.15
C GLU A 548 -21.34 23.83 3.03
N THR A 549 -21.07 22.59 2.63
CA THR A 549 -21.54 21.38 3.34
C THR A 549 -20.46 20.88 4.31
N PRO A 550 -20.67 20.97 5.65
CA PRO A 550 -19.72 20.42 6.61
C PRO A 550 -19.67 18.90 6.53
N ILE A 551 -18.46 18.35 6.51
CA ILE A 551 -18.19 16.91 6.50
C ILE A 551 -17.36 16.53 7.72
N MET A 552 -17.52 15.29 8.20
CA MET A 552 -16.84 14.83 9.41
C MET A 552 -15.39 14.43 9.11
N ARG A 553 -14.43 15.02 9.81
CA ARG A 553 -12.98 14.74 9.70
C ARG A 553 -12.40 14.26 11.04
N PRO A 554 -11.40 13.37 11.05
CA PRO A 554 -10.69 12.99 12.27
C PRO A 554 -9.66 14.07 12.64
N GLU A 555 -9.71 14.57 13.87
CA GLU A 555 -8.74 15.50 14.45
C GLU A 555 -8.09 14.85 15.70
N PRO A 556 -6.80 15.11 16.00
CA PRO A 556 -6.19 14.63 17.24
C PRO A 556 -6.98 15.09 18.47
N SER A 557 -7.17 14.19 19.43
CA SER A 557 -7.86 14.54 20.67
C SER A 557 -7.05 15.61 21.42
N PRO A 558 -7.69 16.72 21.85
CA PRO A 558 -7.00 17.79 22.60
C PRO A 558 -6.43 17.34 23.95
N THR A 559 -6.86 16.17 24.44
CA THR A 559 -6.54 15.64 25.77
C THR A 559 -5.79 14.32 25.75
N ASP A 560 -5.67 13.69 24.57
CA ASP A 560 -5.03 12.39 24.40
C ASP A 560 -4.38 12.31 23.01
N HIS A 561 -3.06 12.45 22.96
CA HIS A 561 -2.31 12.48 21.70
C HIS A 561 -2.27 11.15 20.95
N ASN A 562 -2.82 10.08 21.53
CA ASN A 562 -2.93 8.75 20.91
C ASN A 562 -4.32 8.44 20.36
N SER A 563 -5.29 9.35 20.46
CA SER A 563 -6.65 9.17 19.92
C SER A 563 -7.11 10.32 19.02
N SER A 564 -8.11 10.06 18.18
CA SER A 564 -8.74 11.05 17.30
C SER A 564 -10.21 11.26 17.66
N ILE A 565 -10.69 12.50 17.55
CA ILE A 565 -12.09 12.88 17.64
C ILE A 565 -12.63 13.24 16.26
N TRP A 566 -13.92 13.03 16.03
CA TRP A 566 -14.57 13.40 14.77
C TRP A 566 -15.22 14.77 14.88
N VAL A 567 -14.84 15.69 13.99
CA VAL A 567 -15.33 17.08 13.98
C VAL A 567 -15.92 17.41 12.61
N ALA A 568 -17.08 18.06 12.60
CA ALA A 568 -17.67 18.57 11.36
C ALA A 568 -16.92 19.83 10.92
N ARG A 569 -16.34 19.80 9.72
CA ARG A 569 -15.61 20.92 9.10
C ARG A 569 -16.05 21.10 7.67
N LYS A 570 -16.11 22.34 7.19
CA LYS A 570 -16.22 22.59 5.76
C LYS A 570 -14.98 22.02 5.06
N PRO A 571 -15.13 21.37 3.89
CA PRO A 571 -13.97 20.94 3.13
C PRO A 571 -13.14 22.15 2.72
N SER A 572 -11.82 21.96 2.62
CA SER A 572 -10.98 22.95 1.93
C SER A 572 -11.45 23.10 0.49
N ARG A 573 -11.08 24.20 -0.18
CA ARG A 573 -11.44 24.39 -1.60
C ARG A 573 -10.82 23.35 -2.53
N ALA A 574 -9.73 22.70 -2.12
CA ALA A 574 -9.16 21.55 -2.81
C ALA A 574 -9.95 20.25 -2.55
N GLY A 575 -10.36 20.03 -1.30
CA GLY A 575 -11.26 18.94 -0.96
C GLY A 575 -12.61 19.08 -1.66
N SER A 576 -13.14 20.30 -1.78
CA SER A 576 -14.40 20.56 -2.48
C SER A 576 -14.29 20.28 -3.98
N LEU A 577 -13.16 20.67 -4.62
CA LEU A 577 -12.93 20.35 -6.02
C LEU A 577 -12.89 18.84 -6.25
N GLN A 578 -12.07 18.12 -5.48
CA GLN A 578 -11.94 16.67 -5.62
C GLN A 578 -13.29 15.96 -5.41
N GLN A 579 -14.06 16.36 -4.39
CA GLN A 579 -15.41 15.82 -4.17
C GLN A 579 -16.36 16.17 -5.33
N THR A 580 -16.25 17.38 -5.90
CA THR A 580 -17.05 17.78 -7.07
C THR A 580 -16.71 16.93 -8.29
N HIS A 581 -15.43 16.68 -8.57
CA HIS A 581 -15.00 15.77 -9.64
C HIS A 581 -15.63 14.39 -9.47
N TRP A 582 -15.56 13.82 -8.28
CA TRP A 582 -16.13 12.50 -8.00
C TRP A 582 -17.65 12.46 -8.10
N LEU A 583 -18.36 13.48 -7.64
CA LEU A 583 -19.82 13.56 -7.79
C LEU A 583 -20.22 13.55 -9.27
N ILE A 584 -19.54 14.35 -10.10
CA ILE A 584 -19.83 14.45 -11.53
C ILE A 584 -19.36 13.21 -12.29
N ALA A 585 -18.22 12.63 -11.93
CA ALA A 585 -17.78 11.34 -12.47
C ALA A 585 -18.78 10.24 -12.15
N SER A 586 -19.46 10.31 -11.00
CA SER A 586 -20.52 9.39 -10.60
C SER A 586 -21.88 9.69 -11.26
N GLY A 587 -21.95 10.71 -12.12
CA GLY A 587 -23.14 11.06 -12.90
C GLY A 587 -24.08 12.07 -12.24
N TYR A 588 -23.71 12.67 -11.11
CA TYR A 588 -24.62 13.58 -10.39
C TYR A 588 -24.78 14.95 -11.04
N THR A 589 -26.04 15.34 -11.21
CA THR A 589 -26.46 16.72 -11.46
C THR A 589 -26.78 17.46 -10.16
N LEU A 590 -26.85 18.80 -10.22
CA LEU A 590 -27.24 19.60 -9.07
C LEU A 590 -28.67 19.24 -8.61
N GLN A 591 -29.56 19.02 -9.57
CA GLN A 591 -30.97 18.69 -9.30
C GLN A 591 -31.10 17.37 -8.54
N GLU A 592 -30.35 16.34 -8.92
CA GLU A 592 -30.38 15.05 -8.22
C GLU A 592 -29.83 15.16 -6.81
N ILE A 593 -28.71 15.87 -6.62
CA ILE A 593 -28.15 16.11 -5.28
C ILE A 593 -29.19 16.81 -4.40
N GLN A 594 -29.83 17.87 -4.89
CA GLN A 594 -30.85 18.59 -4.13
C GLN A 594 -32.08 17.73 -3.82
N THR A 595 -32.51 16.92 -4.77
CA THR A 595 -33.67 16.02 -4.63
C THR A 595 -33.40 14.96 -3.56
N LEU A 596 -32.22 14.32 -3.61
CA LEU A 596 -31.81 13.34 -2.62
C LEU A 596 -31.66 13.97 -1.23
N ARG A 597 -31.04 15.14 -1.13
CA ARG A 597 -30.89 15.85 0.16
C ARG A 597 -32.25 16.21 0.76
N ALA A 598 -33.21 16.63 -0.06
CA ALA A 598 -34.58 16.89 0.39
C ALA A 598 -35.28 15.63 0.93
N ALA A 599 -34.89 14.44 0.45
CA ALA A 599 -35.37 13.15 0.92
C ALA A 599 -34.55 12.58 2.10
N GLY A 600 -33.53 13.30 2.58
CA GLY A 600 -32.67 12.89 3.70
C GLY A 600 -31.44 12.06 3.31
N PHE A 601 -31.10 12.00 2.03
CA PHE A 601 -29.93 11.28 1.50
C PHE A 601 -28.91 12.29 0.95
N ASP A 602 -27.70 12.35 1.50
CA ASP A 602 -26.69 13.34 1.09
C ASP A 602 -25.54 12.68 0.30
N PRO A 603 -25.49 12.83 -1.05
CA PRO A 603 -24.40 12.30 -1.86
C PRO A 603 -23.00 12.84 -1.48
N ILE A 604 -22.92 14.07 -0.95
CA ILE A 604 -21.65 14.69 -0.56
C ILE A 604 -21.09 13.96 0.68
N GLU A 605 -21.95 13.70 1.66
CA GLU A 605 -21.59 12.93 2.85
C GLU A 605 -21.25 11.48 2.51
N ALA A 606 -22.03 10.86 1.62
CA ALA A 606 -21.83 9.48 1.20
C ALA A 606 -20.46 9.23 0.55
N LEU A 607 -19.98 10.20 -0.23
CA LEU A 607 -18.66 10.17 -0.86
C LEU A 607 -17.52 10.31 0.16
N GLU A 608 -17.64 11.22 1.14
CA GLU A 608 -16.62 11.36 2.18
C GLU A 608 -16.52 10.11 3.08
N ASP A 609 -17.65 9.48 3.36
CA ASP A 609 -17.73 8.32 4.26
C ASP A 609 -17.21 7.01 3.65
N MET A 610 -16.75 7.04 2.38
CA MET A 610 -16.19 5.90 1.64
C MET A 610 -15.07 5.16 2.39
N ASN A 611 -14.32 5.85 3.26
CA ASN A 611 -13.24 5.26 4.06
C ASN A 611 -13.72 4.78 5.45
N GLY A 612 -14.65 3.81 5.47
CA GLY A 612 -14.99 3.05 6.68
C GLY A 612 -16.21 3.53 7.48
N ARG A 613 -17.03 4.45 6.96
CA ARG A 613 -18.27 4.94 7.63
C ARG A 613 -19.54 4.77 6.82
N GLN A 614 -19.48 4.06 5.69
CA GLN A 614 -20.64 3.93 4.82
C GLN A 614 -21.72 3.01 5.38
N THR A 615 -22.95 3.51 5.35
CA THR A 615 -24.17 2.70 5.44
C THR A 615 -24.54 2.17 4.04
N ILE A 616 -25.53 1.29 3.97
CA ILE A 616 -26.00 0.73 2.69
C ILE A 616 -26.64 1.81 1.82
N GLU A 617 -27.34 2.76 2.43
CA GLU A 617 -27.92 3.92 1.73
C GLU A 617 -26.80 4.78 1.15
N LYS A 618 -25.75 5.07 1.93
CA LYS A 618 -24.60 5.84 1.46
C LYS A 618 -23.89 5.15 0.29
N ARG A 619 -23.74 3.83 0.33
CA ARG A 619 -23.24 3.03 -0.80
C ARG A 619 -24.16 3.11 -2.01
N ALA A 620 -25.47 3.02 -1.80
CA ALA A 620 -26.42 3.10 -2.91
C ALA A 620 -26.39 4.46 -3.63
N LEU A 621 -25.93 5.52 -2.97
CA LEU A 621 -25.71 6.83 -3.57
C LEU A 621 -24.44 6.90 -4.45
N THR A 622 -23.53 5.94 -4.42
CA THR A 622 -22.33 6.02 -5.30
C THR A 622 -22.48 5.24 -6.61
N ALA A 623 -23.58 4.50 -6.78
CA ALA A 623 -23.94 3.81 -8.03
C ALA A 623 -25.02 4.56 -8.79
N THR A 624 -25.02 4.51 -10.13
CA THR A 624 -26.18 4.97 -10.92
C THR A 624 -27.26 3.90 -10.86
N ASP A 625 -26.85 2.64 -11.11
CA ASP A 625 -27.71 1.47 -11.18
C ASP A 625 -27.30 0.42 -10.15
N ILE A 626 -28.31 -0.18 -9.53
CA ILE A 626 -28.13 -1.34 -8.66
C ILE A 626 -29.11 -2.39 -9.13
N VAL A 627 -28.59 -3.49 -9.67
CA VAL A 627 -29.39 -4.53 -10.32
C VAL A 627 -29.07 -5.90 -9.75
N VAL A 628 -30.07 -6.77 -9.75
CA VAL A 628 -29.84 -8.22 -9.67
C VAL A 628 -29.77 -8.74 -11.09
N ALA A 629 -28.67 -9.37 -11.46
CA ALA A 629 -28.42 -9.85 -12.81
C ALA A 629 -27.79 -11.24 -12.86
N GLU A 630 -27.88 -11.89 -14.01
CA GLU A 630 -27.27 -13.19 -14.30
C GLU A 630 -26.23 -13.04 -15.41
N PRO A 631 -25.04 -13.67 -15.31
CA PRO A 631 -24.04 -13.61 -16.36
C PRO A 631 -24.53 -14.39 -17.59
N VAL A 632 -24.45 -13.78 -18.76
CA VAL A 632 -24.84 -14.34 -20.06
C VAL A 632 -23.62 -14.80 -20.84
N ALA A 633 -22.55 -14.01 -20.83
CA ALA A 633 -21.30 -14.33 -21.50
C ALA A 633 -20.14 -13.55 -20.87
N ILE A 634 -18.94 -14.14 -20.94
CA ILE A 634 -17.69 -13.56 -20.46
C ILE A 634 -16.72 -13.61 -21.62
N ASP A 635 -16.15 -12.46 -21.98
CA ASP A 635 -15.05 -12.36 -22.94
C ASP A 635 -13.80 -11.89 -22.19
N LEU A 636 -12.90 -12.84 -21.91
CA LEU A 636 -11.68 -12.62 -21.12
C LEU A 636 -10.62 -11.80 -21.85
N ALA A 637 -10.70 -11.71 -23.19
CA ALA A 637 -9.68 -11.11 -24.04
C ALA A 637 -10.25 -9.99 -24.93
N ASP A 638 -11.24 -9.26 -24.42
CA ASP A 638 -11.84 -8.10 -25.09
C ASP A 638 -11.04 -6.81 -24.81
N ALA A 639 -9.79 -6.77 -25.28
CA ALA A 639 -8.94 -5.60 -25.18
C ALA A 639 -9.43 -4.49 -26.14
N GLY A 640 -10.25 -3.58 -25.61
CA GLY A 640 -10.74 -2.41 -26.33
C GLY A 640 -9.78 -1.23 -26.28
N GLY A 641 -10.10 -0.18 -27.05
CA GLY A 641 -9.42 1.12 -26.94
C GLY A 641 -9.68 1.85 -25.63
N ASP A 642 -10.67 1.40 -24.84
CA ASP A 642 -11.14 1.99 -23.58
C ASP A 642 -10.28 1.66 -22.35
N GLY A 643 -9.25 0.81 -22.49
CA GLY A 643 -8.28 0.52 -21.44
C GLY A 643 -8.62 -0.66 -20.51
N PHE A 644 -9.80 -1.26 -20.66
CA PHE A 644 -10.24 -2.45 -19.93
C PHE A 644 -9.83 -3.75 -20.66
N ALA A 645 -9.78 -4.87 -19.92
CA ALA A 645 -9.25 -6.14 -20.43
C ALA A 645 -10.34 -7.07 -20.96
N SER A 646 -11.50 -7.05 -20.33
CA SER A 646 -12.55 -8.03 -20.54
C SER A 646 -13.94 -7.41 -20.50
N THR A 647 -14.93 -8.20 -20.89
CA THR A 647 -16.34 -7.85 -20.82
C THR A 647 -17.16 -8.97 -20.24
N VAL A 648 -18.10 -8.60 -19.36
CA VAL A 648 -19.19 -9.49 -18.95
C VAL A 648 -20.51 -8.91 -19.46
N ARG A 649 -21.30 -9.76 -20.09
CA ARG A 649 -22.67 -9.44 -20.50
C ARG A 649 -23.62 -10.02 -19.46
N TRP A 650 -24.53 -9.19 -18.98
CA TRP A 650 -25.43 -9.48 -17.88
C TRP A 650 -26.87 -9.38 -18.34
N ARG A 651 -27.73 -10.29 -17.91
CA ARG A 651 -29.17 -10.17 -18.07
C ARG A 651 -29.76 -9.68 -16.76
N VAL A 652 -30.40 -8.52 -16.78
CA VAL A 652 -31.06 -7.93 -15.62
C VAL A 652 -32.27 -8.79 -15.25
N VAL A 653 -32.36 -9.18 -13.99
CA VAL A 653 -33.49 -9.91 -13.43
C VAL A 653 -34.40 -8.97 -12.64
N GLU A 654 -33.80 -8.07 -11.87
CA GLU A 654 -34.49 -7.13 -11.00
C GLU A 654 -33.66 -5.84 -10.89
N VAL A 655 -34.35 -4.72 -10.68
CA VAL A 655 -33.72 -3.40 -10.53
C VAL A 655 -34.05 -2.86 -9.15
N LEU A 656 -33.02 -2.64 -8.35
CA LEU A 656 -33.12 -2.06 -7.01
C LEU A 656 -33.02 -0.53 -7.07
N LYS A 657 -32.16 -0.03 -7.95
CA LYS A 657 -31.95 1.40 -8.22
C LYS A 657 -31.55 1.62 -9.68
N GLY A 658 -31.94 2.75 -10.27
CA GLY A 658 -31.54 3.16 -11.61
C GLY A 658 -32.62 2.99 -12.67
N ASP A 659 -32.22 3.12 -13.94
CA ASP A 659 -33.11 3.19 -15.11
C ASP A 659 -33.15 1.89 -15.93
N ALA A 660 -32.30 0.92 -15.59
CA ALA A 660 -32.31 -0.41 -16.20
C ALA A 660 -33.70 -1.07 -16.13
N ARG A 661 -33.92 -2.10 -16.97
CA ARG A 661 -35.18 -2.85 -17.00
C ARG A 661 -34.99 -4.35 -16.83
N PRO A 662 -35.90 -5.06 -16.12
CA PRO A 662 -35.90 -6.52 -16.13
C PRO A 662 -35.92 -7.09 -17.55
N GLY A 663 -35.03 -8.03 -17.83
CA GLY A 663 -34.82 -8.66 -19.14
C GLY A 663 -33.83 -7.95 -20.06
N GLU A 664 -33.36 -6.75 -19.70
CA GLU A 664 -32.34 -6.02 -20.46
C GLU A 664 -30.96 -6.69 -20.38
N GLU A 665 -30.16 -6.55 -21.43
CA GLU A 665 -28.75 -6.99 -21.44
C GLU A 665 -27.84 -5.78 -21.17
N LEU A 666 -27.11 -5.81 -20.06
CA LEU A 666 -26.09 -4.81 -19.72
C LEU A 666 -24.70 -5.33 -20.03
N ARG A 667 -23.77 -4.44 -20.36
CA ARG A 667 -22.37 -4.78 -20.62
C ARG A 667 -21.46 -4.10 -19.61
N GLN A 668 -20.69 -4.90 -18.88
CA GLN A 668 -19.73 -4.41 -17.91
C GLN A 668 -18.31 -4.59 -18.43
N ARG A 669 -17.49 -3.55 -18.32
CA ARG A 669 -16.04 -3.60 -18.56
C ARG A 669 -15.32 -3.85 -17.24
N LEU A 670 -14.31 -4.73 -17.27
CA LEU A 670 -13.55 -5.11 -16.09
C LEU A 670 -12.04 -4.95 -16.31
N ALA A 671 -11.35 -4.66 -15.21
CA ALA A 671 -9.90 -4.57 -15.20
C ALA A 671 -9.26 -5.96 -15.33
N SER A 672 -9.89 -6.98 -14.72
CA SER A 672 -9.51 -8.39 -14.83
C SER A 672 -9.65 -8.91 -16.26
N GLY A 673 -8.78 -9.83 -16.67
CA GLY A 673 -8.78 -10.42 -18.00
C GLY A 673 -7.38 -10.73 -18.52
N GLU A 674 -7.33 -11.20 -19.76
CA GLU A 674 -6.09 -11.48 -20.47
C GLU A 674 -5.55 -10.21 -21.12
N ARG A 675 -4.25 -9.95 -20.95
CA ARG A 675 -3.55 -8.88 -21.66
C ARG A 675 -2.20 -9.32 -22.14
N THR A 676 -1.80 -8.79 -23.29
CA THR A 676 -0.48 -9.01 -23.87
C THR A 676 0.44 -7.87 -23.47
N ASP A 677 1.56 -8.19 -22.82
CA ASP A 677 2.58 -7.21 -22.43
C ASP A 677 3.42 -6.73 -23.64
N GLU A 678 4.28 -5.72 -23.43
CA GLU A 678 5.15 -5.16 -24.49
C GLU A 678 6.12 -6.19 -25.07
N ALA A 679 6.42 -7.27 -24.34
CA ALA A 679 7.24 -8.38 -24.80
C ALA A 679 6.44 -9.40 -25.63
N GLY A 680 5.14 -9.17 -25.85
CA GLY A 680 4.25 -10.05 -26.59
C GLY A 680 3.73 -11.25 -25.79
N VAL A 681 3.88 -11.25 -24.46
CA VAL A 681 3.43 -12.34 -23.60
C VAL A 681 2.03 -12.05 -23.06
N THR A 682 1.06 -12.91 -23.38
CA THR A 682 -0.29 -12.83 -22.82
C THR A 682 -0.32 -13.40 -21.40
N ARG A 683 -0.87 -12.63 -20.46
CA ARG A 683 -1.04 -13.01 -19.05
C ARG A 683 -2.45 -12.68 -18.59
N TYR A 684 -2.99 -13.50 -17.72
CA TYR A 684 -4.23 -13.21 -17.00
C TYR A 684 -3.92 -12.36 -15.76
N GLY A 685 -4.73 -11.33 -15.53
CA GLY A 685 -4.74 -10.57 -14.28
C GLY A 685 -6.14 -10.54 -13.67
N GLN A 686 -6.22 -10.51 -12.35
CA GLN A 686 -7.46 -10.44 -11.58
C GLN A 686 -7.41 -9.25 -10.60
N SER A 687 -8.50 -8.50 -10.52
CA SER A 687 -8.77 -7.55 -9.45
C SER A 687 -9.46 -8.29 -8.31
N ASN A 688 -9.03 -8.05 -7.07
CA ASN A 688 -9.65 -8.63 -5.88
C ASN A 688 -11.07 -8.09 -5.64
N ASP A 689 -11.41 -6.92 -6.18
CA ASP A 689 -12.73 -6.29 -6.06
C ASP A 689 -13.72 -6.71 -7.16
N GLU A 690 -13.29 -7.58 -8.09
CA GLU A 690 -14.11 -8.08 -9.19
C GLU A 690 -14.39 -9.58 -9.01
N PRO A 691 -15.55 -10.10 -9.48
CA PRO A 691 -15.80 -11.53 -9.53
C PRO A 691 -14.72 -12.28 -10.30
N SER A 692 -14.52 -13.55 -9.96
CA SER A 692 -13.60 -14.37 -10.72
C SER A 692 -14.17 -14.63 -12.11
N LEU A 693 -13.42 -14.26 -13.14
CA LEU A 693 -13.87 -14.50 -14.53
C LEU A 693 -13.49 -15.90 -15.01
N LEU A 694 -12.59 -16.58 -14.30
CA LEU A 694 -12.19 -17.94 -14.60
C LEU A 694 -13.10 -18.93 -13.87
N PRO A 695 -13.59 -19.98 -14.56
CA PRO A 695 -14.57 -20.91 -14.01
C PRO A 695 -13.99 -21.77 -12.89
N GLY A 696 -14.87 -22.34 -12.06
CA GLY A 696 -14.51 -23.29 -11.01
C GLY A 696 -13.79 -22.69 -9.80
N LEU A 697 -13.48 -21.38 -9.82
CA LEU A 697 -12.94 -20.66 -8.67
C LEU A 697 -14.08 -20.20 -7.73
N PRO A 698 -13.81 -19.96 -6.43
CA PRO A 698 -14.73 -19.23 -5.56
C PRO A 698 -15.11 -17.90 -6.20
N THR A 699 -16.36 -17.47 -6.05
CA THR A 699 -16.93 -16.25 -6.64
C THR A 699 -16.85 -16.17 -8.18
N SER A 700 -16.67 -17.31 -8.85
CA SER A 700 -16.70 -17.34 -10.32
C SER A 700 -18.10 -17.12 -10.87
N LEU A 701 -18.15 -16.46 -12.03
CA LEU A 701 -19.38 -16.13 -12.74
C LEU A 701 -19.97 -17.37 -13.44
N GLU A 702 -20.52 -18.30 -12.66
CA GLU A 702 -21.10 -19.53 -13.16
C GLU A 702 -22.47 -19.29 -13.83
N PRO A 703 -22.80 -20.00 -14.93
CA PRO A 703 -24.12 -19.89 -15.57
C PRO A 703 -25.26 -20.16 -14.59
N GLY A 704 -26.23 -19.24 -14.54
CA GLY A 704 -27.39 -19.34 -13.65
C GLY A 704 -27.16 -18.82 -12.23
N SER A 705 -25.94 -18.38 -11.89
CA SER A 705 -25.71 -17.60 -10.67
C SER A 705 -26.37 -16.22 -10.77
N ARG A 706 -26.86 -15.70 -9.65
CA ARG A 706 -27.46 -14.35 -9.57
C ARG A 706 -26.56 -13.45 -8.75
N TRP A 707 -26.44 -12.20 -9.19
CA TRP A 707 -25.49 -11.24 -8.64
C TRP A 707 -26.15 -9.90 -8.42
N ILE A 708 -25.82 -9.23 -7.32
CA ILE A 708 -26.06 -7.81 -7.14
C ILE A 708 -24.87 -7.06 -7.71
N LEU A 709 -25.16 -6.16 -8.65
CA LEU A 709 -24.18 -5.32 -9.31
C LEU A 709 -24.47 -3.86 -8.98
N HIS A 710 -23.41 -3.15 -8.63
CA HIS A 710 -23.44 -1.71 -8.41
C HIS A 710 -22.68 -1.05 -9.54
N LEU A 711 -23.42 -0.50 -10.49
CA LEU A 711 -22.92 -0.11 -11.80
C LEU A 711 -22.98 1.41 -11.98
N SER A 712 -22.06 1.91 -12.81
CA SER A 712 -22.10 3.29 -13.29
C SER A 712 -21.58 3.40 -14.71
N ASP A 713 -22.41 3.99 -15.57
CA ASP A 713 -22.11 4.36 -16.97
C ASP A 713 -21.32 5.67 -17.04
N ALA A 714 -21.63 6.62 -16.16
CA ALA A 714 -20.89 7.87 -16.01
C ALA A 714 -19.43 7.59 -15.58
N LEU A 715 -19.23 6.72 -14.58
CA LEU A 715 -17.90 6.29 -14.18
C LEU A 715 -17.21 5.51 -15.29
N TYR A 716 -17.92 4.70 -16.07
CA TYR A 716 -17.33 4.03 -17.22
C TYR A 716 -16.81 5.05 -18.23
N THR A 717 -17.62 6.05 -18.58
CA THR A 717 -17.25 7.09 -19.55
C THR A 717 -15.99 7.85 -19.09
N HIS A 718 -15.94 8.22 -17.82
CA HIS A 718 -14.76 8.88 -17.26
C HIS A 718 -13.55 7.94 -17.18
N ALA A 719 -13.72 6.70 -16.71
CA ALA A 719 -12.64 5.72 -16.62
C ALA A 719 -12.08 5.34 -18.00
N ALA A 720 -12.93 5.21 -19.02
CA ALA A 720 -12.54 4.99 -20.40
C ALA A 720 -11.83 6.21 -20.97
N TYR A 721 -12.23 7.44 -20.62
CA TYR A 721 -11.46 8.62 -20.98
C TYR A 721 -10.06 8.56 -20.35
N VAL A 722 -9.98 8.31 -19.05
CA VAL A 722 -8.73 8.24 -18.28
C VAL A 722 -7.78 7.17 -18.83
N GLN A 723 -8.27 5.94 -19.02
CA GLN A 723 -7.50 4.77 -19.45
C GLN A 723 -7.43 4.62 -20.98
N GLY A 724 -8.24 5.35 -21.72
CA GLY A 724 -8.41 5.16 -23.16
C GLY A 724 -7.95 6.35 -23.99
N GLY A 725 -8.06 7.55 -23.43
CA GLY A 725 -7.95 8.81 -24.15
C GLY A 725 -9.32 9.37 -24.57
N GLU A 726 -9.29 10.53 -25.23
CA GLU A 726 -10.50 11.16 -25.76
C GLU A 726 -11.22 10.27 -26.78
N GLY A 727 -12.54 10.12 -26.64
CA GLY A 727 -13.35 9.30 -27.54
C GLY A 727 -13.15 7.79 -27.41
N ALA A 728 -12.42 7.33 -26.40
CA ALA A 728 -12.13 5.91 -26.22
C ALA A 728 -13.30 5.10 -25.63
N ALA A 729 -14.27 5.76 -25.00
CA ALA A 729 -15.50 5.13 -24.55
C ALA A 729 -16.22 4.48 -25.73
N ARG A 730 -16.67 3.24 -25.55
CA ARG A 730 -17.38 2.49 -26.58
C ARG A 730 -18.78 3.07 -26.79
N SER A 731 -19.23 3.11 -28.04
CA SER A 731 -20.54 3.68 -28.43
C SER A 731 -21.51 2.66 -29.02
N ASP A 732 -21.14 1.39 -29.05
CA ASP A 732 -21.90 0.26 -29.61
C ASP A 732 -22.90 -0.37 -28.62
N GLY A 733 -23.25 0.34 -27.54
CA GLY A 733 -24.21 -0.06 -26.52
C GLY A 733 -24.03 0.72 -25.22
N ASP A 734 -24.82 0.35 -24.20
CA ASP A 734 -24.68 0.89 -22.85
C ASP A 734 -23.62 0.09 -22.09
N TRP A 735 -22.62 0.81 -21.61
CA TRP A 735 -21.41 0.23 -21.02
C TRP A 735 -21.21 0.75 -19.61
N TYR A 736 -20.92 -0.16 -18.70
CA TYR A 736 -20.82 0.10 -17.28
C TYR A 736 -19.48 -0.38 -16.71
N VAL A 737 -19.11 0.19 -15.58
CA VAL A 737 -18.11 -0.37 -14.67
C VAL A 737 -18.76 -0.59 -13.31
N ALA A 738 -18.15 -1.45 -12.49
CA ALA A 738 -18.51 -1.49 -11.08
C ALA A 738 -18.08 -0.19 -10.41
N VAL A 739 -18.88 0.31 -9.48
CA VAL A 739 -18.48 1.42 -8.63
C VAL A 739 -17.34 0.95 -7.74
N SER A 740 -16.25 1.74 -7.72
CA SER A 740 -15.12 1.48 -6.83
C SER A 740 -15.60 1.31 -5.39
N TRP A 741 -14.98 0.37 -4.64
CA TRP A 741 -15.28 0.12 -3.21
C TRP A 741 -16.64 -0.53 -2.92
N MET A 742 -17.35 -0.97 -3.96
CA MET A 742 -18.58 -1.76 -3.83
C MET A 742 -18.45 -3.05 -4.63
N ALA A 743 -17.94 -4.07 -3.95
CA ALA A 743 -17.79 -5.39 -4.49
C ALA A 743 -19.14 -5.96 -4.97
N PRO A 744 -19.22 -6.50 -6.20
CA PRO A 744 -20.37 -7.30 -6.62
C PRO A 744 -20.65 -8.41 -5.61
N SER A 745 -21.92 -8.77 -5.44
CA SER A 745 -22.33 -9.77 -4.45
C SER A 745 -23.05 -10.94 -5.11
N GLN A 746 -22.59 -12.17 -4.87
CA GLN A 746 -23.29 -13.36 -5.30
C GLN A 746 -24.49 -13.60 -4.39
N ILE A 747 -25.64 -13.94 -4.96
CA ILE A 747 -26.83 -14.32 -4.19
C ILE A 747 -26.82 -15.83 -4.01
N ASP A 748 -26.85 -16.28 -2.76
CA ASP A 748 -26.92 -17.70 -2.43
C ASP A 748 -28.36 -18.26 -2.48
N VAL A 749 -28.51 -19.53 -2.13
CA VAL A 749 -29.80 -20.25 -2.16
C VAL A 749 -30.81 -19.73 -1.14
N ASP A 750 -30.35 -19.09 -0.07
CA ASP A 750 -31.17 -18.54 1.01
C ASP A 750 -31.54 -17.07 0.75
N GLY A 751 -31.03 -16.49 -0.35
CA GLY A 751 -31.27 -15.10 -0.72
C GLY A 751 -30.35 -14.10 -0.01
N MET A 752 -29.22 -14.57 0.53
CA MET A 752 -28.18 -13.71 1.09
C MET A 752 -27.25 -13.21 -0.01
N ALA A 753 -26.99 -11.91 0.00
CA ALA A 753 -25.99 -11.26 -0.82
C ALA A 753 -24.61 -11.42 -0.17
N LEU A 754 -23.71 -12.13 -0.83
CA LEU A 754 -22.34 -12.40 -0.40
C LEU A 754 -21.36 -11.62 -1.29
N PRO A 755 -20.84 -10.47 -0.84
CA PRO A 755 -19.86 -9.70 -1.61
C PRO A 755 -18.58 -10.49 -1.89
N VAL A 756 -17.95 -10.21 -3.03
CA VAL A 756 -16.68 -10.86 -3.40
C VAL A 756 -15.52 -10.47 -2.47
N THR A 757 -15.64 -9.35 -1.77
CA THR A 757 -14.70 -8.92 -0.73
C THR A 757 -15.36 -8.88 0.65
N ASN A 758 -14.54 -8.72 1.70
CA ASN A 758 -14.98 -8.64 3.10
C ASN A 758 -15.86 -7.45 3.45
N TYR A 759 -16.10 -6.54 2.51
CA TYR A 759 -16.81 -5.32 2.78
C TYR A 759 -17.71 -4.96 1.59
N PRO A 760 -19.02 -4.74 1.81
CA PRO A 760 -19.72 -4.87 3.09
C PRO A 760 -19.86 -6.28 3.65
N GLU A 761 -20.38 -6.41 4.86
CA GLU A 761 -20.85 -7.69 5.39
C GLU A 761 -22.01 -8.25 4.56
N PRO A 762 -22.22 -9.59 4.56
CA PRO A 762 -23.37 -10.21 3.94
C PRO A 762 -24.71 -9.59 4.38
N ILE A 763 -25.65 -9.47 3.45
CA ILE A 763 -26.98 -8.90 3.73
C ILE A 763 -28.10 -9.70 3.06
N PRO A 764 -29.26 -9.92 3.70
CA PRO A 764 -30.43 -10.46 3.03
C PRO A 764 -30.89 -9.54 1.87
N LEU A 765 -31.16 -10.10 0.70
CA LEU A 765 -31.61 -9.34 -0.47
C LEU A 765 -32.88 -8.50 -0.18
N ASP A 766 -33.78 -9.01 0.67
CA ASP A 766 -34.99 -8.32 1.09
C ASP A 766 -34.70 -7.04 1.91
N GLU A 767 -33.71 -7.09 2.81
CA GLU A 767 -33.28 -5.92 3.58
C GLU A 767 -32.60 -4.89 2.68
N LEU A 768 -31.74 -5.36 1.76
CA LEU A 768 -31.10 -4.49 0.77
C LEU A 768 -32.14 -3.74 -0.07
N ARG A 769 -33.17 -4.47 -0.54
CA ARG A 769 -34.34 -3.89 -1.24
C ARG A 769 -35.02 -2.80 -0.42
N GLU A 770 -35.38 -3.12 0.82
CA GLU A 770 -36.12 -2.20 1.70
C GLU A 770 -35.34 -0.90 1.93
N ARG A 771 -34.01 -1.00 2.11
CA ARG A 771 -33.14 0.14 2.38
C ARG A 771 -32.84 1.01 1.17
N ILE A 772 -32.82 0.42 -0.03
CA ILE A 772 -32.58 1.16 -1.28
C ILE A 772 -33.87 1.80 -1.82
N ALA A 773 -35.04 1.20 -1.58
CA ALA A 773 -36.32 1.69 -2.14
C ALA A 773 -36.63 3.18 -1.87
N PRO A 774 -36.34 3.77 -0.69
CA PRO A 774 -36.48 5.21 -0.47
C PRO A 774 -35.66 6.09 -1.43
N ILE A 775 -34.45 5.65 -1.82
CA ILE A 775 -33.57 6.39 -2.73
C ILE A 775 -34.14 6.33 -4.15
N GLN A 776 -34.55 5.16 -4.62
CA GLN A 776 -35.21 5.00 -5.92
C GLN A 776 -36.47 5.87 -6.04
N ARG A 777 -37.28 5.93 -4.96
CA ARG A 777 -38.44 6.82 -4.85
C ARG A 777 -38.08 8.29 -4.93
N ALA A 778 -37.04 8.71 -4.21
CA ALA A 778 -36.60 10.10 -4.20
C ALA A 778 -36.20 10.57 -5.60
N LEU A 779 -35.54 9.69 -6.38
CA LEU A 779 -35.16 9.97 -7.77
C LEU A 779 -36.34 9.94 -8.76
N GLY A 780 -37.53 9.55 -8.32
CA GLY A 780 -38.72 9.46 -9.19
C GLY A 780 -38.66 8.32 -10.21
N LEU A 781 -37.81 7.31 -9.96
CA LEU A 781 -37.51 6.20 -10.87
C LEU A 781 -38.34 4.94 -10.57
N GLU A 782 -39.40 5.03 -9.76
CA GLU A 782 -40.30 3.90 -9.57
C GLU A 782 -41.02 3.55 -10.87
N GLN A 783 -40.87 2.31 -11.32
CA GLN A 783 -41.77 1.77 -12.33
C GLN A 783 -43.19 1.78 -11.75
N SER A 784 -44.10 2.45 -12.45
CA SER A 784 -45.53 2.39 -12.16
C SER A 784 -45.99 0.94 -12.30
N GLY A 785 -46.01 0.20 -11.18
CA GLY A 785 -46.45 -1.17 -11.16
C GLY A 785 -47.94 -1.27 -11.49
N GLU A 786 -48.26 -1.68 -12.72
CA GLU A 786 -49.48 -2.45 -12.94
C GLU A 786 -49.34 -3.76 -12.15
N LYS A 787 -50.21 -3.95 -11.16
CA LYS A 787 -50.48 -5.27 -10.59
C LYS A 787 -50.92 -6.20 -11.72
N GLN A 788 -50.16 -7.26 -11.97
CA GLN A 788 -50.69 -8.53 -12.48
C GLN A 788 -50.15 -9.71 -11.68
#